data_AF-A0A812KSZ6-F1
#
_entry.id   AF-A0A812KSZ6-F1
#
_cell.length_a   1.000
_cell.length_b   1.000
_cell.length_c   1.000
_cell.angle_alpha   90.00
_cell.angle_beta   90.00
_cell.angle_gamma   90.00
#
_symmetry.space_group_name_H-M   'P 1'
#
loop_
_entity.id
_entity.type
_entity.pdbx_description
1 polymer ?
#
loop_
_entity_poly.entity_id
_entity_poly.type
_entity_poly.pdbx_seq_one_letter_code
_entity_poly.pdbx_strand_id
1 'polypeptide(L)'
;MLQKRASRRPGTNRNPNTEDLLQHALEQEEKLKDIVGRLFHRLEVAGVHVDIDTADADAEVPILGSRKIRNKEDLFETCRAPQALTQTAHVVPSQRRDSQSKLSCSSGFPIFDLSQGDYVCCPTAALYCAGCFQLDGSSCAQCSPGFVEVAGEGRCQACVDTPGWTNLDGENCIQAVCSDTAYYGLSSKQACCGCGGGQRAATPFTYYVAPTVLFATSITGFPVPRTARNYTINEDCKLLEHGLAINGATGSLQIAPGADKVGRNLLEAFSISCTIVAHQTSSLSASATLTVVAQKSISYGQYPLLFRADVTNRYDPVVMGDWSFDQLNCDPSDITAELRLGQRGRVRWPNPDKAASAGGVLADGFDMRGAICRVRGTSTPVGFAQMDEGTGQFPPPVETVISYFVTILPSVWENLRYERARTIVGRLQVTVGQVAATVNVEVPDQAIRLVPPTAFTGKCSSENGGIVTLDTVTGQGTYQGFPFFDMDLTTGSVRLAPSQELASLMPTDAGARAALTVSCTIYGLYQFPPFGDGPVLQEVIYLGATDDTCFVPKTGNYYFLEQRSLTVSGPTQCRTECRKDSTCTYYSLLSSTSCYLYKGLCPDAGTPGCSQASGSVFARVLGCAERTTCIQLSLSKHFLSGRYCYYGENNYRGGLVFLKEGITSFESFWLHRKSRDFDVWVLQKPAQGDFYNASAAYMTFSGEEMATINSGIDLIADVFNQGTATFPITYSAGELVLGDFYVKQKPTGAPQERQFVSATDESQCLSTASHWAQASAVFA
;
A
#
# COMPACT_ATOMS: atom_id res chain seq x y z
N MET A 1 -51.30 9.81 1.94
CA MET A 1 -51.70 8.56 1.24
C MET A 1 -50.44 7.70 1.22
N LEU A 2 -50.28 6.55 1.86
CA LEU A 2 -51.16 5.48 2.32
C LEU A 2 -50.60 4.97 3.67
N GLN A 3 -51.51 4.55 4.56
CA GLN A 3 -51.23 4.05 5.90
C GLN A 3 -51.58 2.55 5.98
N LYS A 4 -50.88 1.82 6.87
CA LYS A 4 -51.18 0.49 7.47
C LYS A 4 -50.94 -0.80 6.65
N ARG A 5 -50.07 -1.66 7.21
CA ARG A 5 -50.48 -2.87 7.98
C ARG A 5 -49.28 -3.44 8.76
N ALA A 6 -49.37 -3.39 10.09
CA ALA A 6 -48.50 -4.14 11.01
C ALA A 6 -49.24 -5.41 11.47
N SER A 7 -48.60 -6.57 11.31
CA SER A 7 -49.04 -7.85 11.89
C SER A 7 -48.01 -8.31 12.90
N ARG A 8 -48.44 -8.43 14.16
CA ARG A 8 -47.67 -8.92 15.31
C ARG A 8 -47.37 -10.42 15.17
N ARG A 9 -46.13 -10.84 15.45
CA ARG A 9 -45.78 -12.16 15.99
C ARG A 9 -44.98 -11.97 17.28
N PRO A 10 -45.21 -12.78 18.33
CA PRO A 10 -44.49 -12.65 19.60
C PRO A 10 -43.25 -13.56 19.65
N GLY A 11 -42.23 -13.13 20.38
CA GLY A 11 -41.23 -14.03 20.96
C GLY A 11 -39.85 -14.01 20.30
N THR A 12 -39.12 -12.90 20.42
CA THR A 12 -37.65 -12.92 20.45
C THR A 12 -37.18 -11.83 21.40
N ASN A 13 -36.48 -12.19 22.46
CA ASN A 13 -35.76 -11.25 23.33
C ASN A 13 -34.73 -10.50 22.48
N ARG A 14 -35.04 -9.25 22.12
CA ARG A 14 -34.10 -8.34 21.47
C ARG A 14 -33.33 -7.55 22.53
N ASN A 15 -32.04 -7.44 22.30
CA ASN A 15 -31.08 -6.73 23.13
C ASN A 15 -31.35 -5.21 22.99
N PRO A 16 -31.68 -4.47 24.07
CA PRO A 16 -32.09 -3.07 24.00
C PRO A 16 -30.99 -2.12 23.45
N ASN A 17 -29.73 -2.54 23.46
CA ASN A 17 -28.61 -1.69 23.03
C ASN A 17 -28.48 -1.54 21.51
N THR A 18 -29.15 -2.37 20.70
CA THR A 18 -29.00 -2.32 19.23
C THR A 18 -29.96 -1.33 18.56
N GLU A 19 -31.14 -1.09 19.15
CA GLU A 19 -32.08 -0.08 18.65
C GLU A 19 -31.60 1.34 18.97
N ASP A 20 -30.97 1.55 20.13
CA ASP A 20 -30.40 2.86 20.50
C ASP A 20 -29.21 3.27 19.60
N LEU A 21 -28.38 2.30 19.18
CA LEU A 21 -27.27 2.56 18.25
C LEU A 21 -27.78 2.88 16.83
N LEU A 22 -28.84 2.22 16.38
CA LEU A 22 -29.44 2.49 15.06
C LEU A 22 -30.15 3.86 15.06
N GLN A 23 -30.84 4.20 16.14
CA GLN A 23 -31.50 5.49 16.32
C GLN A 23 -30.47 6.63 16.37
N HIS A 24 -29.34 6.43 17.06
CA HIS A 24 -28.25 7.40 17.10
C HIS A 24 -27.58 7.56 15.72
N ALA A 25 -27.37 6.48 14.97
CA ALA A 25 -26.80 6.56 13.61
C ALA A 25 -27.70 7.35 12.64
N LEU A 26 -29.01 7.11 12.69
CA LEU A 26 -29.99 7.86 11.88
C LEU A 26 -30.07 9.34 12.27
N GLU A 27 -29.94 9.67 13.55
CA GLU A 27 -29.91 11.06 14.02
C GLU A 27 -28.63 11.80 13.59
N GLN A 28 -27.48 11.10 13.52
CA GLN A 28 -26.24 11.66 12.99
C GLN A 28 -26.32 11.88 11.48
N GLU A 29 -26.97 10.98 10.73
CA GLU A 29 -27.18 11.13 9.28
C GLU A 29 -28.05 12.36 8.95
N GLU A 30 -29.13 12.60 9.70
CA GLU A 30 -29.97 13.79 9.53
C GLU A 30 -29.23 15.10 9.86
N LYS A 31 -28.42 15.11 10.94
CA LYS A 31 -27.57 16.26 11.27
C LYS A 31 -26.55 16.55 10.17
N LEU A 32 -25.99 15.51 9.57
CA LEU A 32 -25.05 15.65 8.45
C LEU A 32 -25.72 16.26 7.22
N LYS A 33 -26.91 15.77 6.85
CA LYS A 33 -27.70 16.32 5.73
C LYS A 33 -28.03 17.80 5.93
N ASP A 34 -28.36 18.22 7.15
CA ASP A 34 -28.66 19.62 7.49
C ASP A 34 -27.42 20.52 7.49
N ILE A 35 -26.26 20.04 7.95
CA ILE A 35 -24.99 20.78 7.87
C ILE A 35 -24.56 20.95 6.41
N VAL A 36 -24.60 19.88 5.64
CA VAL A 36 -24.27 19.88 4.21
C VAL A 36 -25.21 20.80 3.43
N GLY A 37 -26.52 20.72 3.68
CA GLY A 37 -27.52 21.62 3.07
C GLY A 37 -27.29 23.11 3.39
N ARG A 38 -26.90 23.43 4.63
CA ARG A 38 -26.56 24.81 5.03
C ARG A 38 -25.26 25.32 4.38
N LEU A 39 -24.28 24.43 4.15
CA LEU A 39 -23.06 24.76 3.44
C LEU A 39 -23.35 25.03 1.96
N PHE A 40 -24.14 24.17 1.30
CA PHE A 40 -24.55 24.36 -0.10
C PHE A 40 -25.33 25.64 -0.30
N HIS A 41 -26.29 25.93 0.59
CA HIS A 41 -27.05 27.18 0.51
C HIS A 41 -26.14 28.42 0.63
N ARG A 42 -25.11 28.38 1.50
CA ARG A 42 -24.14 29.48 1.62
C ARG A 42 -23.24 29.61 0.37
N LEU A 43 -22.87 28.51 -0.26
CA LEU A 43 -22.07 28.50 -1.49
C LEU A 43 -22.88 29.02 -2.68
N GLU A 44 -24.15 28.61 -2.80
CA GLU A 44 -25.06 29.08 -3.84
C GLU A 44 -25.35 30.58 -3.71
N VAL A 45 -25.57 31.08 -2.48
CA VAL A 45 -25.72 32.52 -2.19
C VAL A 45 -24.43 33.31 -2.46
N ALA A 46 -23.26 32.67 -2.39
CA ALA A 46 -21.98 33.27 -2.74
C ALA A 46 -21.67 33.20 -4.25
N GLY A 47 -22.57 32.67 -5.09
CA GLY A 47 -22.36 32.52 -6.52
C GLY A 47 -21.38 31.40 -6.89
N VAL A 48 -21.13 30.47 -5.97
CA VAL A 48 -20.28 29.29 -6.19
C VAL A 48 -21.17 28.12 -6.60
N HIS A 49 -21.11 27.73 -7.88
CA HIS A 49 -21.82 26.56 -8.39
C HIS A 49 -21.01 25.30 -8.07
N VAL A 50 -21.65 24.32 -7.44
CA VAL A 50 -21.03 23.03 -7.06
C VAL A 50 -21.86 21.92 -7.70
N ASP A 51 -21.32 21.28 -8.73
CA ASP A 51 -21.90 20.06 -9.31
C ASP A 51 -21.43 18.84 -8.53
N ILE A 52 -22.38 17.99 -8.12
CA ILE A 52 -22.10 16.67 -7.54
C ILE A 52 -22.56 15.63 -8.56
N ASP A 53 -21.62 14.89 -9.14
CA ASP A 53 -21.93 13.67 -9.87
C ASP A 53 -22.35 12.59 -8.87
N THR A 54 -23.65 12.30 -8.80
CA THR A 54 -24.14 11.06 -8.20
C THR A 54 -23.83 9.90 -9.14
N ALA A 55 -22.77 9.15 -8.86
CA ALA A 55 -22.50 7.91 -9.57
C ALA A 55 -23.64 6.90 -9.32
N ASP A 56 -24.18 6.35 -10.41
CA ASP A 56 -25.27 5.38 -10.46
C ASP A 56 -25.01 4.19 -9.52
N ALA A 57 -25.92 3.99 -8.56
CA ALA A 57 -25.95 2.86 -7.64
C ALA A 57 -26.97 1.81 -8.10
N ASP A 58 -26.81 1.29 -9.31
CA ASP A 58 -27.57 0.13 -9.80
C ASP A 58 -26.60 -1.00 -10.17
N ALA A 59 -26.17 -1.78 -9.16
CA ALA A 59 -25.48 -3.05 -9.37
C ALA A 59 -26.44 -4.21 -9.03
N GLU A 60 -27.02 -4.82 -10.06
CA GLU A 60 -27.82 -6.04 -9.95
C GLU A 60 -26.96 -7.22 -9.46
N VAL A 61 -27.54 -8.02 -8.56
CA VAL A 61 -26.96 -9.27 -8.05
C VAL A 61 -27.25 -10.43 -9.02
N PRO A 62 -26.24 -11.12 -9.61
CA PRO A 62 -26.51 -12.27 -10.46
C PRO A 62 -26.62 -13.56 -9.63
N ILE A 63 -27.73 -14.26 -9.82
CA ILE A 63 -28.02 -15.59 -9.29
C ILE A 63 -27.22 -16.65 -10.06
N LEU A 64 -26.54 -17.55 -9.32
CA LEU A 64 -25.74 -18.66 -9.84
C LEU A 64 -26.57 -19.64 -10.69
N GLY A 65 -26.16 -19.83 -11.95
CA GLY A 65 -26.65 -20.88 -12.84
C GLY A 65 -25.59 -21.29 -13.86
N SER A 66 -25.07 -22.51 -13.69
CA SER A 66 -24.10 -23.28 -14.48
C SER A 66 -23.83 -22.81 -15.93
N ARG A 67 -22.58 -22.43 -16.25
CA ARG A 67 -22.09 -22.32 -17.63
C ARG A 67 -20.75 -23.02 -17.87
N LYS A 68 -20.76 -23.82 -18.94
CA LYS A 68 -19.64 -24.45 -19.64
C LYS A 68 -18.60 -23.40 -20.05
N ILE A 69 -17.34 -23.66 -19.75
CA ILE A 69 -16.18 -22.85 -20.15
C ILE A 69 -16.00 -22.93 -21.67
N ARG A 70 -16.32 -21.83 -22.37
CA ARG A 70 -15.80 -21.47 -23.69
C ARG A 70 -15.73 -19.94 -23.76
N ASN A 71 -14.55 -19.39 -23.54
CA ASN A 71 -13.91 -18.28 -24.28
C ASN A 71 -12.64 -17.84 -23.53
N LYS A 72 -11.60 -17.47 -24.29
CA LYS A 72 -10.22 -17.19 -23.80
C LYS A 72 -9.99 -15.73 -23.36
N GLU A 73 -11.03 -14.89 -23.33
CA GLU A 73 -10.89 -13.44 -23.18
C GLU A 73 -11.21 -12.92 -21.76
N ASP A 74 -11.84 -13.72 -20.89
CA ASP A 74 -12.36 -13.26 -19.59
C ASP A 74 -11.41 -13.44 -18.38
N LEU A 75 -10.14 -13.82 -18.59
CA LEU A 75 -9.20 -14.11 -17.48
C LEU A 75 -8.50 -12.87 -16.88
N PHE A 76 -8.79 -11.65 -17.36
CA PHE A 76 -7.97 -10.45 -17.08
C PHE A 76 -8.70 -9.25 -16.47
N GLU A 77 -9.96 -9.39 -16.02
CA GLU A 77 -10.74 -8.25 -15.47
C GLU A 77 -10.32 -7.78 -14.06
N THR A 78 -9.36 -8.41 -13.39
CA THR A 78 -9.07 -8.14 -11.96
C THR A 78 -8.10 -6.99 -11.65
N CYS A 79 -7.57 -6.28 -12.64
CA CYS A 79 -6.65 -5.16 -12.41
C CYS A 79 -7.29 -3.81 -12.78
N ARG A 80 -8.19 -3.28 -11.94
CA ARG A 80 -8.56 -1.85 -12.05
C ARG A 80 -7.44 -1.02 -11.44
N ALA A 81 -6.77 -0.22 -12.27
CA ALA A 81 -5.85 0.80 -11.78
C ALA A 81 -6.61 1.74 -10.80
N PRO A 82 -6.00 2.13 -9.68
CA PRO A 82 -6.63 3.08 -8.75
C PRO A 82 -6.98 4.38 -9.49
N GLN A 83 -8.17 4.92 -9.23
CA GLN A 83 -8.59 6.22 -9.77
C GLN A 83 -7.62 7.29 -9.26
N ALA A 84 -7.04 8.06 -10.19
CA ALA A 84 -6.13 9.14 -9.87
C ALA A 84 -6.88 10.24 -9.09
N LEU A 85 -6.40 10.54 -7.88
CA LEU A 85 -6.85 11.70 -7.11
C LEU A 85 -6.53 12.98 -7.89
N THR A 86 -7.52 13.87 -7.98
CA THR A 86 -7.44 15.18 -8.66
C THR A 86 -6.34 16.07 -8.05
N GLN A 87 -5.40 16.52 -8.88
CA GLN A 87 -4.22 17.33 -8.50
C GLN A 87 -4.25 18.73 -9.16
N THR A 88 -3.68 19.72 -8.48
CA THR A 88 -3.96 21.16 -8.54
C THR A 88 -2.76 22.15 -8.55
N ALA A 89 -2.39 22.82 -9.66
CA ALA A 89 -1.10 23.52 -9.85
C ALA A 89 -0.90 25.09 -9.70
N HIS A 90 0.34 25.62 -9.53
CA HIS A 90 0.75 27.00 -9.17
C HIS A 90 1.78 27.61 -10.16
N VAL A 91 1.85 28.94 -10.17
CA VAL A 91 2.69 29.81 -11.01
C VAL A 91 4.12 29.91 -10.46
N VAL A 92 5.10 29.84 -11.36
CA VAL A 92 6.53 29.99 -11.05
C VAL A 92 6.87 31.45 -10.76
N PRO A 93 7.47 31.78 -9.60
CA PRO A 93 8.15 33.05 -9.40
C PRO A 93 9.57 32.99 -9.99
N SER A 94 9.99 34.06 -10.65
CA SER A 94 11.40 34.33 -10.90
C SER A 94 12.15 34.41 -9.55
N GLN A 95 12.93 33.37 -9.20
CA GLN A 95 13.79 33.38 -8.01
C GLN A 95 15.28 33.50 -8.41
N ARG A 96 15.98 34.40 -7.70
CA ARG A 96 17.44 34.49 -7.66
C ARG A 96 17.98 33.34 -6.79
N ARG A 97 19.05 32.70 -7.25
CA ARG A 97 19.73 31.57 -6.59
C ARG A 97 20.29 31.99 -5.22
N ASP A 98 19.75 31.41 -4.15
CA ASP A 98 20.44 31.25 -2.86
C ASP A 98 20.75 29.75 -2.65
N SER A 99 22.00 29.45 -2.31
CA SER A 99 22.70 28.19 -2.57
C SER A 99 22.42 27.00 -1.63
N GLN A 100 21.28 26.96 -0.94
CA GLN A 100 20.87 25.80 -0.11
C GLN A 100 19.34 25.53 -0.13
N SER A 101 18.61 26.12 -1.07
CA SER A 101 17.17 25.91 -1.20
C SER A 101 16.88 24.56 -1.90
N LYS A 102 16.08 23.70 -1.25
CA LYS A 102 15.46 22.52 -1.87
C LYS A 102 14.87 22.88 -3.23
N LEU A 103 15.00 21.97 -4.19
CA LEU A 103 14.86 22.20 -5.62
C LEU A 103 13.43 22.60 -6.03
N SER A 104 13.11 23.88 -6.03
CA SER A 104 11.83 24.36 -6.61
C SER A 104 11.91 24.36 -8.14
N CYS A 105 11.11 23.51 -8.79
CA CYS A 105 11.10 23.39 -10.24
C CYS A 105 10.48 24.61 -10.91
N SER A 106 11.33 25.50 -11.44
CA SER A 106 10.88 26.74 -12.11
C SER A 106 10.29 26.53 -13.50
N SER A 107 10.45 25.36 -14.12
CA SER A 107 9.88 25.09 -15.45
C SER A 107 9.57 23.61 -15.67
N GLY A 108 9.27 22.89 -14.59
CA GLY A 108 9.13 21.43 -14.58
C GLY A 108 8.21 20.96 -13.47
N PHE A 109 7.96 19.66 -13.43
CA PHE A 109 7.35 18.99 -12.30
C PHE A 109 8.39 18.13 -11.58
N PRO A 110 8.30 18.00 -10.25
CA PRO A 110 9.21 17.15 -9.50
C PRO A 110 8.90 15.67 -9.76
N ILE A 111 9.94 14.91 -10.09
CA ILE A 111 9.93 13.44 -10.15
C ILE A 111 10.77 12.95 -8.99
N PHE A 112 10.29 11.97 -8.25
CA PHE A 112 11.07 11.37 -7.16
C PHE A 112 12.15 10.44 -7.74
N ASP A 113 13.41 10.83 -7.59
CA ASP A 113 14.58 10.04 -7.95
C ASP A 113 14.93 9.12 -6.77
N LEU A 114 14.47 7.87 -6.87
CA LEU A 114 14.74 6.80 -5.90
C LEU A 114 16.23 6.45 -5.76
N SER A 115 17.09 6.83 -6.71
CA SER A 115 18.54 6.64 -6.59
C SER A 115 19.14 7.61 -5.59
N GLN A 116 18.65 8.85 -5.56
CA GLN A 116 19.10 9.93 -4.67
C GLN A 116 18.25 10.04 -3.40
N GLY A 117 17.01 9.53 -3.41
CA GLY A 117 16.04 9.76 -2.35
C GLY A 117 15.54 11.21 -2.32
N ASP A 118 15.53 11.90 -3.47
CA ASP A 118 15.16 13.31 -3.59
C ASP A 118 14.39 13.58 -4.89
N TYR A 119 13.84 14.78 -5.05
CA TYR A 119 13.13 15.18 -6.26
C TYR A 119 14.05 15.81 -7.32
N VAL A 120 13.84 15.43 -8.58
CA VAL A 120 14.48 16.01 -9.77
C VAL A 120 13.42 16.66 -10.65
N CYS A 121 13.71 17.84 -11.19
CA CYS A 121 12.77 18.56 -12.04
C CYS A 121 12.74 18.03 -13.47
N CYS A 122 11.57 17.64 -13.95
CA CYS A 122 11.37 17.19 -15.32
C CYS A 122 10.54 18.21 -16.12
N PRO A 123 10.92 18.55 -17.38
CA PRO A 123 10.14 19.47 -18.19
C PRO A 123 8.72 18.97 -18.43
N THR A 124 7.72 19.83 -18.22
CA THR A 124 6.31 19.42 -18.26
C THR A 124 5.85 18.90 -19.63
N ALA A 125 6.44 19.41 -20.71
CA ALA A 125 6.14 18.99 -22.07
C ALA A 125 6.87 17.70 -22.51
N ALA A 126 7.80 17.18 -21.71
CA ALA A 126 8.64 16.05 -22.11
C ALA A 126 7.95 14.70 -21.86
N LEU A 127 7.90 13.88 -22.91
CA LEU A 127 7.34 12.52 -22.84
C LEU A 127 8.21 11.56 -22.04
N TYR A 128 9.52 11.79 -22.00
CA TYR A 128 10.47 10.94 -21.28
C TYR A 128 10.31 11.05 -19.76
N CYS A 129 9.56 12.02 -19.26
CA CYS A 129 9.30 12.19 -17.84
C CYS A 129 8.27 11.18 -17.29
N ALA A 130 7.39 10.64 -18.13
CA ALA A 130 6.37 9.70 -17.69
C ALA A 130 7.01 8.35 -17.34
N GLY A 131 6.85 7.90 -16.09
CA GLY A 131 7.37 6.61 -15.63
C GLY A 131 8.90 6.55 -15.51
N CYS A 132 9.57 7.70 -15.47
CA CYS A 132 11.02 7.75 -15.38
C CYS A 132 11.50 7.69 -13.94
N PHE A 133 12.49 6.83 -13.68
CA PHE A 133 13.14 6.66 -12.38
C PHE A 133 14.34 7.57 -12.23
N GLN A 134 15.14 7.67 -13.30
CA GLN A 134 16.37 8.45 -13.33
C GLN A 134 16.48 9.15 -14.68
N LEU A 135 16.69 10.46 -14.65
CA LEU A 135 16.87 11.27 -15.85
C LEU A 135 18.36 11.34 -16.22
N ASP A 136 18.67 11.20 -17.50
CA ASP A 136 19.97 11.56 -18.08
C ASP A 136 19.76 12.69 -19.09
N GLY A 137 19.78 13.92 -18.58
CA GLY A 137 19.50 15.12 -19.35
C GLY A 137 18.08 15.15 -19.93
N SER A 138 17.95 14.83 -21.23
CA SER A 138 16.69 14.88 -21.99
C SER A 138 16.13 13.50 -22.35
N SER A 139 16.61 12.45 -21.70
CA SER A 139 16.08 11.09 -21.85
C SER A 139 15.93 10.45 -20.49
N CYS A 140 15.05 9.46 -20.41
CA CYS A 140 14.99 8.61 -19.25
C CYS A 140 16.14 7.60 -19.28
N ALA A 141 17.04 7.70 -18.31
CA ALA A 141 18.17 6.77 -18.16
C ALA A 141 17.73 5.41 -17.64
N GLN A 142 16.74 5.41 -16.74
CA GLN A 142 16.18 4.23 -16.13
C GLN A 142 14.69 4.43 -15.90
N CYS A 143 13.88 3.45 -16.30
CA CYS A 143 12.45 3.47 -16.03
C CYS A 143 12.13 3.03 -14.61
N SER A 144 11.05 3.57 -14.05
CA SER A 144 10.54 3.16 -12.74
C SER A 144 10.13 1.70 -12.80
N PRO A 145 10.33 0.92 -11.72
CA PRO A 145 9.79 -0.43 -11.65
C PRO A 145 8.28 -0.45 -12.00
N GLY A 146 7.87 -1.40 -12.83
CA GLY A 146 6.52 -1.42 -13.45
C GLY A 146 6.46 -0.65 -14.78
N PHE A 147 7.57 -0.11 -15.23
CA PHE A 147 7.71 0.53 -16.53
C PHE A 147 8.92 -0.04 -17.27
N VAL A 148 8.81 -0.05 -18.59
CA VAL A 148 9.86 -0.47 -19.50
C VAL A 148 10.26 0.66 -20.42
N GLU A 149 11.52 0.69 -20.83
CA GLU A 149 11.96 1.62 -21.85
C GLU A 149 11.33 1.25 -23.18
N VAL A 150 10.71 2.22 -23.85
CA VAL A 150 10.30 2.05 -25.23
C VAL A 150 11.55 2.18 -26.10
N ALA A 151 11.98 1.06 -26.67
CA ALA A 151 13.25 0.93 -27.39
C ALA A 151 13.52 2.10 -28.35
N GLY A 152 14.61 2.83 -28.08
CA GLY A 152 15.07 3.94 -28.94
C GLY A 152 14.29 5.25 -28.79
N GLU A 153 13.32 5.32 -27.88
CA GLU A 153 12.54 6.54 -27.64
C GLU A 153 12.92 7.27 -26.35
N GLY A 154 13.72 6.65 -25.46
CA GLY A 154 14.15 7.26 -24.20
C GLY A 154 12.99 7.64 -23.27
N ARG A 155 11.85 6.95 -23.40
CA ARG A 155 10.64 7.12 -22.57
C ARG A 155 10.21 5.80 -21.98
N CYS A 156 9.43 5.86 -20.92
CA CYS A 156 8.96 4.68 -20.22
C CYS A 156 7.47 4.43 -20.49
N GLN A 157 7.09 3.16 -20.53
CA GLN A 157 5.70 2.73 -20.70
C GLN A 157 5.32 1.78 -19.56
N ALA A 158 4.17 2.04 -18.94
CA ALA A 158 3.65 1.21 -17.86
C ALA A 158 3.33 -0.19 -18.40
N CYS A 159 4.05 -1.18 -17.90
CA CYS A 159 3.76 -2.57 -18.18
C CYS A 159 4.47 -3.48 -17.18
N VAL A 160 3.81 -4.59 -16.91
CA VAL A 160 4.19 -5.56 -15.90
C VAL A 160 4.22 -6.94 -16.55
N ASP A 161 5.31 -7.66 -16.36
CA ASP A 161 5.38 -9.06 -16.74
C ASP A 161 4.38 -9.88 -15.94
N THR A 162 3.93 -11.02 -16.48
CA THR A 162 2.97 -11.88 -15.79
C THR A 162 3.65 -12.50 -14.55
N PRO A 163 3.24 -12.13 -13.33
CA PRO A 163 3.94 -12.57 -12.14
C PRO A 163 3.90 -14.09 -11.99
N GLY A 164 5.03 -14.70 -11.66
CA GLY A 164 5.13 -16.16 -11.44
C GLY A 164 5.11 -17.01 -12.71
N TRP A 165 5.07 -16.41 -13.92
CA TRP A 165 5.24 -17.19 -15.14
C TRP A 165 6.65 -17.79 -15.21
N THR A 166 6.72 -19.07 -15.58
CA THR A 166 7.96 -19.80 -15.87
C THR A 166 7.83 -20.59 -17.16
N ASN A 167 8.94 -20.87 -17.85
CA ASN A 167 8.94 -21.75 -19.02
C ASN A 167 9.06 -23.24 -18.61
N LEU A 168 9.19 -24.12 -19.61
CA LEU A 168 9.38 -25.57 -19.39
C LEU A 168 10.64 -25.90 -18.59
N ASP A 169 11.66 -25.05 -18.68
CA ASP A 169 12.95 -25.21 -18.01
C ASP A 169 12.94 -24.59 -16.59
N GLY A 170 11.81 -24.01 -16.16
CA GLY A 170 11.66 -23.35 -14.87
C GLY A 170 12.22 -21.92 -14.83
N GLU A 171 12.65 -21.38 -15.97
CA GLU A 171 13.14 -20.01 -16.09
C GLU A 171 11.97 -19.03 -16.05
N ASN A 172 12.09 -17.99 -15.24
CA ASN A 172 11.07 -16.93 -15.14
C ASN A 172 11.29 -15.81 -16.17
N CYS A 173 10.48 -14.75 -16.09
CA CYS A 173 10.56 -13.62 -17.03
C CYS A 173 11.91 -12.90 -17.12
N ILE A 174 12.73 -12.96 -16.06
CA ILE A 174 14.06 -12.33 -16.06
C ILE A 174 15.09 -13.23 -16.78
N GLN A 175 14.90 -14.54 -16.71
CA GLN A 175 15.86 -15.54 -17.18
C GLN A 175 15.51 -16.05 -18.59
N ALA A 176 14.22 -16.18 -18.88
CA ALA A 176 13.74 -16.85 -20.08
C ALA A 176 14.08 -16.09 -21.35
N VAL A 177 14.55 -16.82 -22.36
CA VAL A 177 14.69 -16.28 -23.71
C VAL A 177 13.30 -16.10 -24.34
N CYS A 178 13.11 -14.96 -25.01
CA CYS A 178 11.86 -14.65 -25.69
C CYS A 178 11.56 -15.64 -26.81
N SER A 179 10.42 -16.32 -26.67
CA SER A 179 9.98 -17.41 -27.53
C SER A 179 8.47 -17.34 -27.73
N ASP A 180 8.02 -17.78 -28.90
CA ASP A 180 6.60 -17.94 -29.22
C ASP A 180 6.03 -19.28 -28.69
N THR A 181 6.87 -20.18 -28.16
CA THR A 181 6.43 -21.46 -27.59
C THR A 181 5.62 -21.22 -26.33
N ALA A 182 4.33 -21.58 -26.37
CA ALA A 182 3.43 -21.43 -25.24
C ALA A 182 3.65 -22.53 -24.19
N TYR A 183 3.64 -22.13 -22.92
CA TYR A 183 3.63 -23.03 -21.77
C TYR A 183 2.46 -22.64 -20.86
N TYR A 184 1.66 -23.64 -20.46
CA TYR A 184 0.34 -23.42 -19.83
C TYR A 184 -0.55 -22.39 -20.54
N GLY A 185 -0.41 -22.28 -21.86
CA GLY A 185 -1.23 -21.39 -22.69
C GLY A 185 -0.66 -19.99 -22.92
N LEU A 186 0.48 -19.63 -22.31
CA LEU A 186 1.16 -18.35 -22.52
C LEU A 186 2.64 -18.58 -22.89
N SER A 187 3.12 -17.93 -23.95
CA SER A 187 4.55 -17.94 -24.30
C SER A 187 5.35 -16.88 -23.54
N SER A 188 6.68 -16.99 -23.47
CA SER A 188 7.51 -15.93 -22.84
C SER A 188 7.31 -14.58 -23.53
N LYS A 189 7.09 -14.58 -24.85
CA LYS A 189 6.79 -13.35 -25.58
C LYS A 189 5.45 -12.73 -25.19
N GLN A 190 4.47 -13.55 -24.79
CA GLN A 190 3.18 -13.09 -24.28
C GLN A 190 3.21 -12.75 -22.79
N ALA A 191 4.09 -13.37 -22.01
CA ALA A 191 4.12 -13.22 -20.56
C ALA A 191 5.15 -12.21 -20.05
N CYS A 192 6.33 -12.13 -20.67
CA CYS A 192 7.56 -11.66 -19.98
C CYS A 192 8.47 -10.69 -20.73
N CYS A 193 8.40 -10.61 -22.06
CA CYS A 193 9.56 -10.11 -22.81
C CYS A 193 9.70 -8.59 -22.82
N GLY A 194 10.01 -8.03 -21.64
CA GLY A 194 10.28 -6.63 -21.36
C GLY A 194 9.13 -5.73 -21.77
N CYS A 195 7.91 -6.23 -21.69
CA CYS A 195 6.69 -5.57 -22.16
C CYS A 195 6.50 -5.49 -23.69
N GLY A 196 7.09 -6.44 -24.40
CA GLY A 196 6.56 -7.07 -25.62
C GLY A 196 5.43 -8.08 -25.36
N GLY A 197 5.26 -8.52 -24.11
CA GLY A 197 4.13 -9.30 -23.55
C GLY A 197 3.61 -8.67 -22.27
N GLY A 198 3.03 -9.45 -21.36
CA GLY A 198 2.58 -9.03 -20.03
C GLY A 198 1.29 -8.22 -20.04
N GLN A 199 1.00 -7.60 -18.89
CA GLN A 199 -0.10 -6.66 -18.74
C GLN A 199 0.39 -5.25 -19.06
N ARG A 200 -0.23 -4.62 -20.06
CA ARG A 200 0.03 -3.22 -20.42
C ARG A 200 -1.11 -2.36 -19.93
N ALA A 201 -0.77 -1.24 -19.30
CA ALA A 201 -1.74 -0.24 -18.88
C ALA A 201 -1.39 1.11 -19.49
N ALA A 202 -2.40 1.94 -19.70
CA ALA A 202 -2.13 3.33 -20.03
C ALA A 202 -1.58 4.04 -18.79
N THR A 203 -0.50 4.80 -18.93
CA THR A 203 0.06 5.57 -17.80
C THR A 203 -0.95 6.64 -17.36
N PRO A 204 -1.38 6.63 -16.09
CA PRO A 204 -2.28 7.64 -15.57
C PRO A 204 -1.61 9.02 -15.57
N PHE A 205 -2.43 10.06 -15.68
CA PHE A 205 -1.96 11.44 -15.66
C PHE A 205 -3.06 12.35 -15.11
N THR A 206 -2.69 13.57 -14.74
CA THR A 206 -3.63 14.63 -14.33
C THR A 206 -3.44 15.85 -15.22
N TYR A 207 -4.33 16.84 -15.10
CA TYR A 207 -4.21 18.09 -15.84
C TYR A 207 -3.90 19.25 -14.91
N TYR A 208 -2.92 20.07 -15.32
CA TYR A 208 -2.70 21.37 -14.74
C TYR A 208 -3.26 22.47 -15.64
N VAL A 209 -3.96 23.43 -15.04
CA VAL A 209 -4.26 24.74 -15.62
C VAL A 209 -3.80 25.86 -14.68
N ALA A 210 -2.89 26.71 -15.16
CA ALA A 210 -2.42 27.87 -14.41
C ALA A 210 -3.57 28.87 -14.18
N PRO A 211 -3.47 29.71 -13.13
CA PRO A 211 -4.36 30.84 -12.94
C PRO A 211 -4.55 31.62 -14.23
N THR A 212 -5.80 31.87 -14.61
CA THR A 212 -6.12 32.61 -15.82
C THR A 212 -7.23 33.61 -15.57
N VAL A 213 -7.20 34.69 -16.34
CA VAL A 213 -8.20 35.75 -16.33
C VAL A 213 -8.82 35.85 -17.72
N LEU A 214 -10.05 36.34 -17.79
CA LEU A 214 -10.67 36.71 -19.07
C LEU A 214 -9.74 37.62 -19.87
N PHE A 215 -9.81 37.60 -21.19
CA PHE A 215 -9.00 38.40 -22.12
C PHE A 215 -7.47 38.23 -22.02
N ALA A 216 -6.95 37.29 -21.23
CA ALA A 216 -5.54 36.94 -21.29
C ALA A 216 -5.18 36.47 -22.71
N THR A 217 -4.04 36.91 -23.24
CA THR A 217 -3.53 36.52 -24.56
C THR A 217 -2.72 35.23 -24.53
N SER A 218 -2.48 34.70 -23.34
CA SER A 218 -1.84 33.41 -23.13
C SER A 218 -2.52 32.66 -22.00
N ILE A 219 -2.45 31.33 -22.08
CA ILE A 219 -2.89 30.41 -21.04
C ILE A 219 -1.86 29.30 -20.96
N THR A 220 -1.64 28.79 -19.76
CA THR A 220 -0.73 27.68 -19.52
C THR A 220 -1.55 26.54 -18.94
N GLY A 221 -1.63 25.43 -19.66
CA GLY A 221 -2.14 24.18 -19.11
C GLY A 221 -1.58 22.99 -19.87
N PHE A 222 -1.37 21.88 -19.18
CA PHE A 222 -0.72 20.70 -19.75
C PHE A 222 -0.98 19.44 -18.91
N PRO A 223 -0.86 18.24 -19.52
CA PRO A 223 -0.90 16.97 -18.79
C PRO A 223 0.34 16.78 -17.91
N VAL A 224 0.16 16.16 -16.75
CA VAL A 224 1.21 15.92 -15.74
C VAL A 224 1.14 14.47 -15.25
N PRO A 225 2.15 13.64 -15.54
CA PRO A 225 3.15 13.85 -16.59
C PRO A 225 2.49 13.84 -17.97
N ARG A 226 3.21 14.28 -19.01
CA ARG A 226 2.78 14.05 -20.39
C ARG A 226 3.00 12.57 -20.75
N THR A 227 1.93 11.83 -21.01
CA THR A 227 1.98 10.37 -21.19
C THR A 227 1.81 9.90 -22.63
N ALA A 228 1.23 10.72 -23.52
CA ALA A 228 0.87 10.36 -24.89
C ALA A 228 1.34 11.36 -25.95
N ARG A 229 1.42 10.89 -27.20
CA ARG A 229 1.69 11.71 -28.40
C ARG A 229 0.43 12.29 -29.02
N ASN A 230 -0.74 11.77 -28.65
CA ASN A 230 -2.02 12.24 -29.14
C ASN A 230 -3.01 12.36 -27.99
N TYR A 231 -3.78 13.45 -27.99
CA TYR A 231 -4.81 13.75 -27.01
C TYR A 231 -6.10 14.13 -27.73
N THR A 232 -7.20 13.59 -27.25
CA THR A 232 -8.54 13.97 -27.70
C THR A 232 -9.36 14.48 -26.54
N ILE A 233 -10.43 15.19 -26.86
CA ILE A 233 -11.34 15.79 -25.90
C ILE A 233 -12.73 15.22 -26.13
N ASN A 234 -13.51 15.05 -25.07
CA ASN A 234 -14.91 14.63 -25.20
C ASN A 234 -15.71 15.63 -26.04
N GLU A 235 -16.66 15.11 -26.83
CA GLU A 235 -17.44 15.90 -27.79
C GLU A 235 -18.26 17.01 -27.11
N ASP A 236 -18.70 16.79 -25.87
CA ASP A 236 -19.54 17.73 -25.10
C ASP A 236 -18.74 18.90 -24.49
N CYS A 237 -17.43 18.94 -24.67
CA CYS A 237 -16.59 19.96 -24.08
C CYS A 237 -16.73 21.32 -24.78
N LYS A 238 -17.08 22.35 -24.00
CA LYS A 238 -17.28 23.73 -24.49
C LYS A 238 -16.01 24.59 -24.57
N LEU A 239 -14.79 24.01 -24.53
CA LEU A 239 -13.54 24.80 -24.59
C LEU A 239 -13.52 25.79 -25.76
N LEU A 240 -13.96 25.35 -26.95
CA LEU A 240 -13.94 26.17 -28.16
C LEU A 240 -14.88 27.38 -28.08
N GLU A 241 -16.02 27.26 -27.39
CA GLU A 241 -16.96 28.35 -27.13
C GLU A 241 -16.28 29.47 -26.32
N HIS A 242 -15.40 29.09 -25.39
CA HIS A 242 -14.61 30.00 -24.57
C HIS A 242 -13.27 30.42 -25.21
N GLY A 243 -13.03 30.08 -26.49
CA GLY A 243 -11.81 30.46 -27.20
C GLY A 243 -10.56 29.68 -26.78
N LEU A 244 -10.76 28.48 -26.23
CA LEU A 244 -9.70 27.59 -25.79
C LEU A 244 -9.69 26.31 -26.62
N ALA A 245 -8.53 25.69 -26.77
CA ALA A 245 -8.39 24.40 -27.42
C ALA A 245 -7.26 23.60 -26.79
N ILE A 246 -7.32 22.28 -26.93
CA ILE A 246 -6.21 21.39 -26.61
C ILE A 246 -5.39 21.17 -27.87
N ASN A 247 -4.07 21.30 -27.76
CA ASN A 247 -3.16 20.86 -28.80
C ASN A 247 -3.14 19.32 -28.81
N GLY A 248 -3.68 18.71 -29.85
CA GLY A 248 -3.78 17.24 -29.95
C GLY A 248 -2.43 16.52 -29.83
N ALA A 249 -1.30 17.14 -30.23
CA ALA A 249 0.00 16.48 -30.17
C ALA A 249 0.63 16.52 -28.76
N THR A 250 0.46 17.61 -28.03
CA THR A 250 1.12 17.84 -26.73
C THR A 250 0.19 17.69 -25.53
N GLY A 251 -1.13 17.75 -25.76
CA GLY A 251 -2.14 17.87 -24.72
C GLY A 251 -2.19 19.27 -24.08
N SER A 252 -1.39 20.23 -24.54
CA SER A 252 -1.34 21.55 -23.91
C SER A 252 -2.60 22.36 -24.20
N LEU A 253 -3.13 23.01 -23.17
CA LEU A 253 -4.19 24.01 -23.28
C LEU A 253 -3.62 25.29 -23.90
N GLN A 254 -4.26 25.77 -24.96
CA GLN A 254 -3.86 26.95 -25.70
C GLN A 254 -5.10 27.77 -26.09
N ILE A 255 -4.88 29.02 -26.52
CA ILE A 255 -5.92 29.81 -27.17
C ILE A 255 -6.31 29.12 -28.48
N ALA A 256 -7.61 28.96 -28.73
CA ALA A 256 -8.12 28.30 -29.92
C ALA A 256 -7.68 29.05 -31.20
N PRO A 257 -7.38 28.34 -32.30
CA PRO A 257 -7.15 28.98 -33.59
C PRO A 257 -8.32 29.92 -33.95
N GLY A 258 -8.01 31.19 -34.24
CA GLY A 258 -9.00 32.23 -34.54
C GLY A 258 -9.58 32.95 -33.32
N ALA A 259 -9.14 32.62 -32.11
CA ALA A 259 -9.34 33.45 -30.92
C ALA A 259 -8.03 34.18 -30.58
N ASP A 260 -8.14 35.42 -30.11
CA ASP A 260 -6.97 36.22 -29.70
C ASP A 260 -6.77 36.22 -28.17
N LYS A 261 -7.78 35.75 -27.43
CA LYS A 261 -7.85 35.90 -25.97
C LYS A 261 -8.80 34.92 -25.29
N VAL A 262 -8.51 34.60 -24.03
CA VAL A 262 -9.35 33.73 -23.16
C VAL A 262 -10.77 34.32 -23.02
N GLY A 263 -11.79 33.49 -23.18
CA GLY A 263 -13.19 33.88 -23.05
C GLY A 263 -13.77 34.59 -24.28
N ARG A 264 -13.00 34.80 -25.36
CA ARG A 264 -13.42 35.57 -26.55
C ARG A 264 -14.04 36.92 -26.15
N ASN A 265 -15.36 37.07 -26.26
CA ASN A 265 -16.10 38.30 -25.94
C ASN A 265 -16.90 38.21 -24.63
N LEU A 266 -16.73 37.12 -23.86
CA LEU A 266 -17.39 36.95 -22.58
C LEU A 266 -16.89 38.00 -21.59
N LEU A 267 -17.84 38.68 -20.95
CA LEU A 267 -17.56 39.66 -19.89
C LEU A 267 -17.64 39.02 -18.48
N GLU A 268 -18.22 37.83 -18.40
CA GLU A 268 -18.46 37.11 -17.14
C GLU A 268 -17.45 35.97 -16.96
N ALA A 269 -17.09 35.73 -15.69
CA ALA A 269 -16.22 34.63 -15.32
C ALA A 269 -16.87 33.29 -15.68
N PHE A 270 -16.05 32.29 -15.97
CA PHE A 270 -16.55 30.95 -16.31
C PHE A 270 -15.69 29.86 -15.66
N SER A 271 -16.31 28.72 -15.43
CA SER A 271 -15.66 27.46 -15.06
C SER A 271 -16.14 26.37 -16.00
N ILE A 272 -15.21 25.60 -16.56
CA ILE A 272 -15.53 24.48 -17.44
C ILE A 272 -14.72 23.27 -17.02
N SER A 273 -15.33 22.10 -17.13
CA SER A 273 -14.70 20.80 -16.89
C SER A 273 -14.82 19.95 -18.17
N CYS A 274 -13.72 19.36 -18.62
CA CYS A 274 -13.68 18.52 -19.80
C CYS A 274 -12.86 17.26 -19.56
N THR A 275 -13.25 16.15 -20.16
CA THR A 275 -12.49 14.90 -20.09
C THR A 275 -11.54 14.83 -21.26
N ILE A 276 -10.25 14.73 -20.97
CA ILE A 276 -9.20 14.57 -21.96
C ILE A 276 -8.71 13.14 -21.97
N VAL A 277 -8.56 12.55 -23.16
CA VAL A 277 -8.06 11.19 -23.35
C VAL A 277 -6.68 11.23 -23.96
N ALA A 278 -5.69 10.66 -23.28
CA ALA A 278 -4.33 10.48 -23.74
C ALA A 278 -4.18 9.12 -24.45
N HIS A 279 -3.91 9.12 -25.74
CA HIS A 279 -3.73 7.91 -26.55
C HIS A 279 -2.24 7.55 -26.63
N GLN A 280 -1.78 6.69 -25.71
CA GLN A 280 -0.39 6.23 -25.71
C GLN A 280 -0.09 5.30 -26.89
N THR A 281 -1.03 4.42 -27.19
CA THR A 281 -1.05 3.54 -28.38
C THR A 281 -2.48 3.45 -28.92
N SER A 282 -2.71 2.67 -29.98
CA SER A 282 -4.06 2.39 -30.48
C SER A 282 -4.94 1.63 -29.49
N SER A 283 -4.35 0.94 -28.51
CA SER A 283 -5.05 0.09 -27.54
C SER A 283 -4.94 0.57 -26.10
N LEU A 284 -4.10 1.57 -25.82
CA LEU A 284 -3.85 2.08 -24.47
C LEU A 284 -4.22 3.55 -24.42
N SER A 285 -5.28 3.86 -23.69
CA SER A 285 -5.73 5.22 -23.43
C SER A 285 -6.00 5.43 -21.95
N ALA A 286 -5.58 6.58 -21.43
CA ALA A 286 -5.91 7.05 -20.09
C ALA A 286 -6.74 8.33 -20.21
N SER A 287 -7.61 8.62 -19.25
CA SER A 287 -8.38 9.85 -19.22
C SER A 287 -8.13 10.66 -17.95
N ALA A 288 -8.22 11.98 -18.07
CA ALA A 288 -8.09 12.91 -16.96
C ALA A 288 -9.02 14.11 -17.15
N THR A 289 -9.51 14.66 -16.03
CA THR A 289 -10.36 15.85 -16.04
C THR A 289 -9.51 17.11 -16.10
N LEU A 290 -9.77 17.94 -17.13
CA LEU A 290 -9.26 19.29 -17.27
C LEU A 290 -10.32 20.26 -16.75
N THR A 291 -9.99 21.03 -15.72
CA THR A 291 -10.83 22.14 -15.26
C THR A 291 -10.17 23.47 -15.59
N VAL A 292 -10.92 24.40 -16.17
CA VAL A 292 -10.46 25.76 -16.46
C VAL A 292 -11.36 26.74 -15.73
N VAL A 293 -10.77 27.61 -14.91
CA VAL A 293 -11.48 28.72 -14.24
C VAL A 293 -10.87 30.03 -14.68
N ALA A 294 -11.64 30.84 -15.40
CA ALA A 294 -11.24 32.19 -15.81
C ALA A 294 -12.02 33.23 -15.02
N GLN A 295 -11.32 34.01 -14.20
CA GLN A 295 -11.91 35.09 -13.40
C GLN A 295 -11.79 36.44 -14.13
N LYS A 296 -12.60 37.42 -13.72
CA LYS A 296 -12.50 38.78 -14.22
C LYS A 296 -11.27 39.47 -13.60
N SER A 297 -10.33 39.94 -14.44
CA SER A 297 -9.18 40.80 -14.10
C SER A 297 -8.11 40.28 -13.13
N ILE A 298 -8.46 39.48 -12.10
CA ILE A 298 -7.55 38.97 -11.07
C ILE A 298 -7.87 37.49 -10.83
N SER A 299 -6.86 36.61 -10.86
CA SER A 299 -7.02 35.18 -10.60
C SER A 299 -5.83 34.60 -9.86
N TYR A 300 -6.10 33.83 -8.81
CA TYR A 300 -5.13 32.97 -8.14
C TYR A 300 -5.23 31.51 -8.59
N GLY A 301 -6.11 31.22 -9.55
CA GLY A 301 -6.36 29.88 -10.08
C GLY A 301 -7.41 29.11 -9.29
N GLN A 302 -7.66 27.88 -9.73
CA GLN A 302 -8.67 26.99 -9.15
C GLN A 302 -8.16 26.15 -7.98
N TYR A 303 -6.89 26.31 -7.65
CA TYR A 303 -6.12 25.38 -6.85
C TYR A 303 -5.72 26.02 -5.53
N PRO A 304 -5.75 25.28 -4.40
CA PRO A 304 -5.38 25.86 -3.12
C PRO A 304 -3.94 26.38 -3.12
N LEU A 305 -3.74 27.55 -2.53
CA LEU A 305 -2.43 28.14 -2.31
C LEU A 305 -1.79 27.43 -1.11
N LEU A 306 -0.86 26.52 -1.41
CA LEU A 306 -0.27 25.66 -0.41
C LEU A 306 0.98 26.26 0.24
N PHE A 307 0.86 26.71 1.47
CA PHE A 307 1.99 27.17 2.25
C PHE A 307 2.64 25.99 2.99
N ARG A 308 3.96 26.03 3.12
CA ARG A 308 4.80 25.10 3.88
C ARG A 308 5.64 25.87 4.88
N ALA A 309 5.89 25.24 6.02
CA ALA A 309 6.80 25.66 7.07
C ALA A 309 8.23 25.91 6.56
N ASP A 310 8.75 24.98 5.75
CA ASP A 310 10.17 24.91 5.39
C ASP A 310 10.55 25.70 4.13
N VAL A 311 9.61 26.39 3.48
CA VAL A 311 9.85 27.13 2.24
C VAL A 311 9.22 28.52 2.32
N THR A 312 9.89 29.54 1.78
CA THR A 312 9.32 30.89 1.66
C THR A 312 8.29 30.93 0.53
N ASN A 313 7.09 30.43 0.81
CA ASN A 313 6.03 30.33 -0.19
C ASN A 313 5.43 31.69 -0.51
N ARG A 314 5.39 32.03 -1.80
CA ARG A 314 4.88 33.30 -2.32
C ARG A 314 4.04 33.01 -3.56
N TYR A 315 2.83 33.56 -3.57
CA TYR A 315 1.82 33.32 -4.59
C TYR A 315 1.50 34.65 -5.27
N ASP A 316 1.79 34.75 -6.56
CA ASP A 316 1.48 35.94 -7.36
C ASP A 316 0.19 35.67 -8.16
N PRO A 317 -0.82 36.56 -8.11
CA PRO A 317 -1.99 36.42 -8.96
C PRO A 317 -1.64 36.73 -10.42
N VAL A 318 -2.40 36.13 -11.33
CA VAL A 318 -2.47 36.61 -12.71
C VAL A 318 -3.42 37.80 -12.74
N VAL A 319 -2.91 38.92 -13.25
CA VAL A 319 -3.62 40.22 -13.29
C VAL A 319 -3.62 40.77 -14.70
N MET A 320 -4.71 41.43 -15.09
CA MET A 320 -4.78 42.18 -16.34
C MET A 320 -4.96 43.68 -16.06
N GLY A 321 -3.96 44.48 -16.41
CA GLY A 321 -3.92 45.92 -16.13
C GLY A 321 -3.23 46.25 -14.81
N ASP A 322 -3.21 47.55 -14.47
CA ASP A 322 -2.60 48.04 -13.24
C ASP A 322 -3.62 48.03 -12.09
N TRP A 323 -3.37 47.16 -11.11
CA TRP A 323 -4.23 47.00 -9.93
C TRP A 323 -3.48 47.36 -8.65
N SER A 324 -4.12 48.16 -7.80
CA SER A 324 -3.75 48.31 -6.39
C SER A 324 -4.53 47.32 -5.54
N PHE A 325 -3.88 46.77 -4.54
CA PHE A 325 -4.43 45.74 -3.67
C PHE A 325 -4.40 46.25 -2.24
N ASP A 326 -5.57 46.45 -1.65
CA ASP A 326 -5.72 47.13 -0.36
C ASP A 326 -6.35 46.26 0.73
N GLN A 327 -7.04 45.18 0.34
CA GLN A 327 -7.77 44.33 1.28
C GLN A 327 -7.58 42.84 1.00
N LEU A 328 -7.16 42.10 2.03
CA LEU A 328 -7.23 40.65 2.12
C LEU A 328 -8.11 40.32 3.32
N ASN A 329 -9.16 39.52 3.12
CA ASN A 329 -9.93 38.95 4.22
C ASN A 329 -10.05 37.46 4.00
N CYS A 330 -9.92 36.66 5.04
CA CYS A 330 -10.06 35.22 5.00
C CYS A 330 -11.15 34.76 5.96
N ASP A 331 -11.76 33.62 5.66
CA ASP A 331 -12.67 32.89 6.54
C ASP A 331 -12.07 31.49 6.82
N PRO A 332 -11.67 31.19 8.07
CA PRO A 332 -11.86 32.00 9.28
C PRO A 332 -10.91 33.22 9.37
N SER A 333 -11.34 34.23 10.13
CA SER A 333 -10.72 35.57 10.11
C SER A 333 -9.33 35.66 10.72
N ASP A 334 -8.97 34.73 11.60
CA ASP A 334 -7.64 34.61 12.20
C ASP A 334 -6.54 34.42 11.15
N ILE A 335 -6.79 33.63 10.10
CA ILE A 335 -5.86 33.43 8.98
C ILE A 335 -5.55 34.75 8.24
N THR A 336 -6.47 35.73 8.27
CA THR A 336 -6.24 37.06 7.69
C THR A 336 -5.04 37.77 8.34
N ALA A 337 -4.85 37.59 9.65
CA ALA A 337 -3.76 38.23 10.38
C ALA A 337 -2.41 37.55 10.13
N GLU A 338 -2.44 36.27 9.74
CA GLU A 338 -1.26 35.45 9.46
C GLU A 338 -0.76 35.62 8.02
N LEU A 339 -1.67 35.76 7.06
CA LEU A 339 -1.32 36.08 5.68
C LEU A 339 -0.93 37.56 5.51
N ARG A 340 -0.06 37.82 4.54
CA ARG A 340 0.29 39.18 4.11
C ARG A 340 0.05 39.35 2.63
N LEU A 341 -0.76 40.36 2.31
CA LEU A 341 -0.90 40.90 0.97
C LEU A 341 0.23 41.89 0.70
N GLY A 342 1.08 41.57 -0.26
CA GLY A 342 2.15 42.41 -0.75
C GLY A 342 1.72 43.28 -1.94
N GLN A 343 2.69 43.99 -2.51
CA GLN A 343 2.48 44.71 -3.77
C GLN A 343 2.07 43.73 -4.88
N ARG A 344 1.25 44.22 -5.83
CA ARG A 344 0.71 43.43 -6.96
C ARG A 344 -0.15 42.23 -6.55
N GLY A 345 -0.72 42.24 -5.35
CA GLY A 345 -1.60 41.18 -4.88
C GLY A 345 -0.86 39.92 -4.44
N ARG A 346 0.46 39.97 -4.30
CA ARG A 346 1.25 38.82 -3.83
C ARG A 346 0.80 38.37 -2.44
N VAL A 347 0.47 37.10 -2.28
CA VAL A 347 0.14 36.52 -0.97
C VAL A 347 1.34 35.76 -0.43
N ARG A 348 1.67 35.99 0.84
CA ARG A 348 2.72 35.26 1.57
C ARG A 348 2.26 34.89 2.98
N TRP A 349 2.79 33.79 3.49
CA TRP A 349 2.69 33.40 4.89
C TRP A 349 4.05 33.63 5.56
N PRO A 350 4.25 34.68 6.36
CA PRO A 350 5.59 35.11 6.80
C PRO A 350 6.23 34.17 7.83
N ASN A 351 5.41 33.60 8.71
CA ASN A 351 5.88 32.74 9.81
C ASN A 351 5.01 31.47 9.88
N PRO A 352 5.07 30.59 8.88
CA PRO A 352 4.27 29.37 8.88
C PRO A 352 4.51 28.51 10.13
N ASP A 353 5.75 28.49 10.67
CA ASP A 353 6.11 27.76 11.89
C ASP A 353 5.50 28.32 13.18
N LYS A 354 5.09 29.60 13.18
CA LYS A 354 4.56 30.31 14.36
C LYS A 354 3.08 30.66 14.24
N ALA A 355 2.43 30.21 13.18
CA ALA A 355 1.00 30.35 13.02
C ALA A 355 0.30 29.78 14.28
N ALA A 356 -0.77 30.42 14.76
CA ALA A 356 -1.48 29.96 15.95
C ALA A 356 -2.40 28.77 15.61
N SER A 357 -2.57 27.82 16.54
CA SER A 357 -3.36 26.59 16.33
C SER A 357 -4.89 26.78 16.29
N ALA A 358 -5.37 27.99 16.00
CA ALA A 358 -6.74 28.39 16.28
C ALA A 358 -7.42 28.98 15.04
N GLY A 359 -7.93 28.11 14.16
CA GLY A 359 -8.87 28.50 13.10
C GLY A 359 -8.63 27.85 11.75
N GLY A 360 -8.97 26.56 11.62
CA GLY A 360 -9.05 25.88 10.32
C GLY A 360 -10.46 25.36 10.07
N VAL A 361 -10.78 25.06 8.81
CA VAL A 361 -11.93 24.20 8.46
C VAL A 361 -11.65 22.84 9.08
N LEU A 362 -12.14 22.62 10.31
CA LEU A 362 -12.12 21.33 11.00
C LEU A 362 -13.18 20.42 10.35
N ALA A 363 -12.95 20.04 9.10
CA ALA A 363 -13.64 18.89 8.54
C ALA A 363 -12.95 17.65 9.13
N ASP A 364 -13.68 16.91 9.97
CA ASP A 364 -13.37 15.54 10.38
C ASP A 364 -12.07 15.29 11.17
N GLY A 365 -11.54 16.30 11.86
CA GLY A 365 -10.49 16.13 12.87
C GLY A 365 -9.07 16.50 12.43
N PHE A 366 -8.85 16.74 11.13
CA PHE A 366 -7.54 17.17 10.61
C PHE A 366 -7.25 18.63 10.99
N ASP A 367 -6.05 18.92 11.50
CA ASP A 367 -5.54 20.27 11.79
C ASP A 367 -4.88 20.82 10.52
N MET A 368 -5.69 20.89 9.47
CA MET A 368 -5.36 21.62 8.27
C MET A 368 -5.72 23.08 8.52
N ARG A 369 -4.70 23.93 8.59
CA ARG A 369 -4.92 25.36 8.64
C ARG A 369 -5.21 25.83 7.25
N GLY A 370 -6.42 26.33 7.04
CA GLY A 370 -6.83 26.78 5.73
C GLY A 370 -7.98 27.74 5.84
N ALA A 371 -8.10 28.58 4.83
CA ALA A 371 -9.16 29.57 4.76
C ALA A 371 -9.57 29.79 3.31
N ILE A 372 -10.81 30.23 3.14
CA ILE A 372 -11.25 30.84 1.90
C ILE A 372 -10.96 32.34 2.02
N CYS A 373 -10.06 32.82 1.19
CA CYS A 373 -9.63 34.20 1.18
C CYS A 373 -10.22 34.95 0.00
N ARG A 374 -10.59 36.20 0.26
CA ARG A 374 -10.99 37.18 -0.75
C ARG A 374 -9.98 38.32 -0.78
N VAL A 375 -9.53 38.67 -1.97
CA VAL A 375 -8.67 39.82 -2.23
C VAL A 375 -9.40 40.85 -3.04
N ARG A 376 -9.35 42.10 -2.58
CA ARG A 376 -9.88 43.26 -3.29
C ARG A 376 -8.75 43.91 -4.08
N GLY A 377 -8.97 44.06 -5.37
CA GLY A 377 -8.19 44.92 -6.24
C GLY A 377 -9.00 46.13 -6.67
N THR A 378 -8.36 47.29 -6.73
CA THR A 378 -8.90 48.50 -7.37
C THR A 378 -8.02 48.94 -8.51
N SER A 379 -8.61 49.32 -9.64
CA SER A 379 -7.90 49.89 -10.77
C SER A 379 -8.52 51.23 -11.15
N THR A 380 -7.66 52.21 -11.45
CA THR A 380 -8.07 53.41 -12.19
C THR A 380 -8.02 53.06 -13.67
N PRO A 381 -9.13 53.11 -14.42
CA PRO A 381 -9.16 52.71 -15.82
C PRO A 381 -8.09 53.44 -16.65
N VAL A 382 -7.04 52.72 -17.04
CA VAL A 382 -5.96 53.27 -17.88
C VAL A 382 -6.41 53.14 -19.33
N GLY A 383 -7.16 54.11 -19.85
CA GLY A 383 -7.60 54.04 -21.26
C GLY A 383 -8.77 54.92 -21.68
N PHE A 384 -9.55 55.48 -20.76
CA PHE A 384 -10.46 56.57 -21.11
C PHE A 384 -9.72 57.89 -21.05
N ALA A 385 -8.84 58.10 -22.03
CA ALA A 385 -8.34 59.43 -22.33
C ALA A 385 -9.55 60.31 -22.67
N GLN A 386 -9.84 61.24 -21.75
CA GLN A 386 -10.61 62.47 -21.93
C GLN A 386 -11.08 62.71 -23.36
N MET A 387 -12.36 62.44 -23.64
CA MET A 387 -13.10 63.24 -24.60
C MET A 387 -13.96 64.24 -23.82
N ASP A 388 -13.81 65.50 -24.21
CA ASP A 388 -14.54 66.73 -23.84
C ASP A 388 -14.22 67.45 -22.53
N GLU A 389 -13.43 68.54 -22.68
CA GLU A 389 -13.14 69.62 -21.74
C GLU A 389 -14.35 70.52 -21.38
N GLY A 390 -15.60 70.06 -21.56
CA GLY A 390 -16.77 70.96 -21.53
C GLY A 390 -17.77 70.80 -20.38
N THR A 391 -17.83 69.64 -19.72
CA THR A 391 -18.94 69.32 -18.80
C THR A 391 -18.45 68.69 -17.51
N GLY A 392 -18.87 69.24 -16.37
CA GLY A 392 -18.49 68.85 -15.00
C GLY A 392 -18.06 67.39 -14.83
N GLN A 393 -16.75 67.22 -14.64
CA GLN A 393 -16.00 65.98 -14.75
C GLN A 393 -16.18 65.14 -13.47
N PHE A 394 -17.00 64.10 -13.52
CA PHE A 394 -16.99 63.05 -12.50
C PHE A 394 -15.67 62.27 -12.64
N PRO A 395 -14.94 62.00 -11.54
CA PRO A 395 -13.79 61.10 -11.61
C PRO A 395 -14.22 59.76 -12.22
N PRO A 396 -13.39 59.15 -13.09
CA PRO A 396 -13.74 57.87 -13.69
C PRO A 396 -14.08 56.86 -12.58
N PRO A 397 -15.13 56.04 -12.75
CA PRO A 397 -15.51 55.07 -11.75
C PRO A 397 -14.31 54.13 -11.48
N VAL A 398 -13.89 54.05 -10.22
CA VAL A 398 -12.85 53.11 -9.78
C VAL A 398 -13.42 51.71 -9.94
N GLU A 399 -12.82 50.90 -10.82
CA GLU A 399 -13.24 49.50 -10.94
C GLU A 399 -12.72 48.73 -9.73
N THR A 400 -13.64 48.07 -9.01
CA THR A 400 -13.31 47.18 -7.90
C THR A 400 -13.58 45.74 -8.32
N VAL A 401 -12.60 44.86 -8.16
CA VAL A 401 -12.71 43.43 -8.43
C VAL A 401 -12.37 42.65 -7.17
N ILE A 402 -13.12 41.58 -6.93
CA ILE A 402 -12.89 40.64 -5.83
C ILE A 402 -12.52 39.30 -6.44
N SER A 403 -11.37 38.76 -6.03
CA SER A 403 -10.92 37.41 -6.38
C SER A 403 -10.93 36.54 -5.12
N TYR A 404 -11.37 35.29 -5.28
CA TYR A 404 -11.40 34.29 -4.21
C TYR A 404 -10.34 33.22 -4.46
N PHE A 405 -9.72 32.74 -3.39
CA PHE A 405 -8.83 31.59 -3.41
C PHE A 405 -8.89 30.82 -2.10
N VAL A 406 -8.52 29.55 -2.14
CA VAL A 406 -8.33 28.73 -0.95
C VAL A 406 -6.86 28.78 -0.57
N THR A 407 -6.53 28.93 0.71
CA THR A 407 -5.17 28.75 1.23
C THR A 407 -5.14 27.54 2.15
N ILE A 408 -4.04 26.77 2.11
CA ILE A 408 -3.84 25.62 2.98
C ILE A 408 -2.38 25.63 3.47
N LEU A 409 -2.18 25.40 4.77
CA LEU A 409 -0.92 25.08 5.41
C LEU A 409 -1.11 23.70 6.06
N PRO A 410 -0.72 22.62 5.35
CA PRO A 410 -0.99 21.27 5.82
C PRO A 410 -0.04 20.92 6.97
N SER A 411 -0.60 20.36 8.03
CA SER A 411 0.19 19.69 9.06
C SER A 411 0.40 18.26 8.58
N VAL A 412 1.63 17.89 8.22
CA VAL A 412 1.95 16.55 7.70
C VAL A 412 2.64 15.71 8.75
N TRP A 413 2.78 14.41 8.51
CA TRP A 413 3.57 13.57 9.39
C TRP A 413 5.05 13.99 9.38
N GLU A 414 5.68 13.91 10.55
CA GLU A 414 7.10 14.24 10.72
C GLU A 414 8.02 13.04 10.51
N ASN A 415 7.48 11.84 10.66
CA ASN A 415 8.19 10.59 10.46
C ASN A 415 7.25 9.53 9.88
N LEU A 416 7.84 8.65 9.07
CA LEU A 416 7.19 7.42 8.65
C LEU A 416 7.60 6.34 9.63
N ARG A 417 6.63 5.59 10.16
CA ARG A 417 6.87 4.45 11.05
C ARG A 417 5.89 3.37 10.68
N TYR A 418 6.28 2.11 10.87
CA TYR A 418 5.34 0.99 10.78
C TYR A 418 4.94 0.56 12.19
N GLU A 419 3.69 0.13 12.39
CA GLU A 419 3.13 -0.26 13.70
C GLU A 419 3.98 -1.34 14.41
N ARG A 420 4.85 -2.02 13.64
CA ARG A 420 5.75 -3.08 14.08
C ARG A 420 7.24 -2.72 14.08
N ALA A 421 7.65 -1.53 13.59
CA ALA A 421 9.06 -1.12 13.42
C ALA A 421 9.68 -0.41 14.64
N ARG A 422 8.89 0.22 15.53
CA ARG A 422 9.38 1.09 16.63
C ARG A 422 10.43 0.51 17.57
N THR A 423 10.64 -0.79 17.58
CA THR A 423 11.43 -1.44 18.63
C THR A 423 12.18 -2.69 18.14
N ILE A 424 12.38 -2.89 16.81
CA ILE A 424 13.31 -3.91 16.31
C ILE A 424 14.01 -3.58 14.99
N VAL A 425 15.30 -3.91 14.99
CA VAL A 425 16.09 -4.64 13.96
C VAL A 425 15.39 -5.92 13.41
N GLY A 426 14.07 -5.99 13.35
CA GLY A 426 13.28 -7.23 13.32
C GLY A 426 12.62 -7.48 11.99
N ARG A 427 13.07 -8.54 11.34
CA ARG A 427 12.66 -8.97 10.01
C ARG A 427 11.22 -9.49 10.08
N LEU A 428 10.31 -8.97 9.25
CA LEU A 428 9.02 -9.62 8.98
C LEU A 428 9.32 -10.96 8.30
N GLN A 429 9.03 -12.09 8.94
CA GLN A 429 9.40 -13.40 8.44
C GLN A 429 8.22 -14.30 8.10
N VAL A 430 8.31 -15.02 6.99
CA VAL A 430 7.31 -15.98 6.55
C VAL A 430 7.96 -17.15 5.82
N THR A 431 7.30 -18.31 5.78
CA THR A 431 7.76 -19.40 4.92
C THR A 431 7.26 -19.22 3.49
N VAL A 432 8.04 -19.64 2.50
CA VAL A 432 7.61 -19.73 1.09
C VAL A 432 6.26 -20.44 0.93
N GLY A 433 5.41 -19.93 0.05
CA GLY A 433 4.05 -20.42 -0.17
C GLY A 433 3.06 -20.02 0.94
N GLN A 434 3.47 -19.23 1.93
CA GLN A 434 2.60 -18.71 2.99
C GLN A 434 2.51 -17.19 2.94
N VAL A 435 1.53 -16.64 3.66
CA VAL A 435 1.29 -15.20 3.76
C VAL A 435 1.45 -14.77 5.22
N ALA A 436 2.20 -13.70 5.47
CA ALA A 436 2.29 -13.06 6.78
C ALA A 436 1.17 -12.05 6.99
N ALA A 437 0.86 -11.70 8.23
CA ALA A 437 -0.05 -10.59 8.50
C ALA A 437 0.49 -9.27 7.94
N THR A 438 -0.39 -8.50 7.31
CA THR A 438 -0.08 -7.15 6.80
C THR A 438 0.48 -6.26 7.90
N VAL A 439 1.52 -5.51 7.57
CA VAL A 439 2.13 -4.49 8.42
C VAL A 439 1.64 -3.14 7.92
N ASN A 440 0.91 -2.43 8.76
CA ASN A 440 0.41 -1.10 8.42
C ASN A 440 1.40 -0.03 8.87
N VAL A 441 1.31 1.10 8.20
CA VAL A 441 2.00 2.32 8.62
C VAL A 441 1.38 2.79 9.94
N GLU A 442 2.22 3.07 10.93
CA GLU A 442 1.81 3.59 12.22
C GLU A 442 1.27 4.99 12.04
N VAL A 443 -0.01 5.13 12.31
CA VAL A 443 -0.70 6.42 12.40
C VAL A 443 -0.15 7.14 13.64
N PRO A 444 0.57 8.28 13.52
CA PRO A 444 1.07 9.01 14.68
C PRO A 444 -0.02 9.27 15.73
N ASP A 445 0.32 9.35 17.02
CA ASP A 445 -0.70 9.59 18.08
C ASP A 445 -1.47 10.92 17.87
N GLN A 446 -0.82 11.88 17.19
CA GLN A 446 -1.42 13.16 16.78
C GLN A 446 -2.07 13.12 15.39
N ALA A 447 -2.11 11.98 14.72
CA ALA A 447 -2.44 11.88 13.30
C ALA A 447 -3.89 12.21 12.96
N ILE A 448 -4.81 12.20 13.92
CA ILE A 448 -6.15 12.76 13.71
C ILE A 448 -6.00 14.16 13.09
N ARG A 449 -4.94 14.89 13.45
CA ARG A 449 -4.64 16.24 13.00
C ARG A 449 -3.69 16.35 11.82
N LEU A 450 -3.04 15.27 11.40
CA LEU A 450 -1.97 15.33 10.40
C LEU A 450 -2.37 14.62 9.09
N VAL A 451 -2.07 15.25 7.97
CA VAL A 451 -2.27 14.69 6.64
C VAL A 451 -1.26 13.56 6.41
N PRO A 452 -1.70 12.35 6.02
CA PRO A 452 -0.80 11.24 5.69
C PRO A 452 -0.13 11.46 4.31
N PRO A 453 0.94 10.71 3.99
CA PRO A 453 1.50 10.69 2.65
C PRO A 453 0.43 10.33 1.61
N THR A 454 0.48 10.98 0.45
CA THR A 454 -0.48 10.75 -0.65
C THR A 454 -0.18 9.51 -1.47
N ALA A 455 1.08 9.06 -1.45
CA ALA A 455 1.54 7.88 -2.16
C ALA A 455 2.75 7.28 -1.46
N PHE A 456 2.98 5.99 -1.70
CA PHE A 456 4.10 5.24 -1.18
C PHE A 456 4.87 4.56 -2.31
N THR A 457 6.18 4.47 -2.12
CA THR A 457 7.07 3.73 -3.02
C THR A 457 8.25 3.19 -2.22
N GLY A 458 9.14 2.41 -2.83
CA GLY A 458 10.24 1.81 -2.09
C GLY A 458 11.41 1.38 -2.97
N LYS A 459 12.58 1.32 -2.34
CA LYS A 459 13.80 0.76 -2.91
C LYS A 459 14.24 -0.40 -2.05
N CYS A 460 14.36 -1.58 -2.65
CA CYS A 460 14.73 -2.79 -1.95
C CYS A 460 16.09 -3.32 -2.41
N SER A 461 16.79 -3.97 -1.48
CA SER A 461 18.04 -4.68 -1.72
C SER A 461 18.04 -5.99 -0.93
N SER A 462 18.71 -7.01 -1.45
CA SER A 462 18.89 -8.29 -0.76
C SER A 462 20.28 -8.39 -0.16
N GLU A 463 20.38 -8.80 1.11
CA GLU A 463 21.66 -9.11 1.77
C GLU A 463 22.36 -10.30 1.09
N ASN A 464 21.56 -11.20 0.53
CA ASN A 464 22.01 -12.43 -0.11
C ASN A 464 22.38 -12.23 -1.59
N GLY A 465 22.41 -10.99 -2.07
CA GLY A 465 22.47 -10.67 -3.49
C GLY A 465 21.16 -10.97 -4.22
N GLY A 466 21.16 -10.71 -5.52
CA GLY A 466 20.00 -10.81 -6.38
C GLY A 466 19.20 -9.52 -6.52
N ILE A 467 18.35 -9.49 -7.54
CA ILE A 467 17.58 -8.31 -7.93
C ILE A 467 16.25 -8.32 -7.19
N VAL A 468 15.96 -7.24 -6.45
CA VAL A 468 14.66 -7.00 -5.84
C VAL A 468 14.03 -5.79 -6.50
N THR A 469 12.81 -5.94 -7.01
CA THR A 469 12.05 -4.85 -7.63
C THR A 469 10.74 -4.66 -6.89
N LEU A 470 10.28 -3.43 -6.76
CA LEU A 470 8.95 -3.09 -6.28
C LEU A 470 8.23 -2.36 -7.40
N ASP A 471 7.28 -3.01 -8.06
CA ASP A 471 6.45 -2.40 -9.10
C ASP A 471 5.62 -1.24 -8.52
N THR A 472 5.85 -0.05 -9.05
CA THR A 472 5.21 1.20 -8.58
C THR A 472 3.81 1.43 -9.16
N VAL A 473 3.30 0.50 -9.97
CA VAL A 473 1.94 0.51 -10.51
C VAL A 473 1.07 -0.47 -9.75
N THR A 474 1.55 -1.70 -9.55
CA THR A 474 0.78 -2.76 -8.87
C THR A 474 1.05 -2.84 -7.38
N GLY A 475 2.17 -2.31 -6.91
CA GLY A 475 2.65 -2.47 -5.55
C GLY A 475 3.31 -3.82 -5.29
N GLN A 476 3.48 -4.68 -6.31
CA GLN A 476 4.07 -5.99 -6.11
C GLN A 476 5.60 -5.93 -6.05
N GLY A 477 6.16 -6.47 -4.98
CA GLY A 477 7.58 -6.70 -4.79
C GLY A 477 8.00 -8.10 -5.25
N THR A 478 9.03 -8.20 -6.08
CA THR A 478 9.58 -9.48 -6.57
C THR A 478 11.05 -9.65 -6.20
N TYR A 479 11.46 -10.89 -5.97
CA TYR A 479 12.87 -11.30 -5.84
C TYR A 479 13.23 -12.19 -7.02
N GLN A 480 14.20 -11.77 -7.83
CA GLN A 480 14.58 -12.47 -9.06
C GLN A 480 13.36 -12.77 -9.95
N GLY A 481 12.34 -11.90 -9.98
CA GLY A 481 11.12 -12.07 -10.78
C GLY A 481 10.04 -12.94 -10.14
N PHE A 482 10.31 -13.55 -8.99
CA PHE A 482 9.31 -14.30 -8.23
C PHE A 482 8.59 -13.40 -7.21
N PRO A 483 7.26 -13.49 -7.06
CA PRO A 483 6.52 -12.73 -6.04
C PRO A 483 7.12 -12.93 -4.64
N PHE A 484 7.33 -11.82 -3.94
CA PHE A 484 7.94 -11.78 -2.61
C PHE A 484 7.05 -11.07 -1.59
N PHE A 485 6.61 -9.85 -1.88
CA PHE A 485 5.70 -9.08 -1.03
C PHE A 485 4.76 -8.22 -1.89
N ASP A 486 3.71 -7.69 -1.27
CA ASP A 486 2.83 -6.69 -1.85
C ASP A 486 2.86 -5.43 -0.97
N MET A 487 2.77 -4.26 -1.58
CA MET A 487 2.63 -2.97 -0.93
C MET A 487 1.40 -2.25 -1.47
N ASP A 488 0.53 -1.80 -0.57
CA ASP A 488 -0.49 -0.84 -0.96
C ASP A 488 0.17 0.53 -1.17
N LEU A 489 0.24 0.97 -2.41
CA LEU A 489 0.87 2.24 -2.80
C LEU A 489 0.13 3.48 -2.29
N THR A 490 -1.09 3.32 -1.77
CA THR A 490 -1.89 4.41 -1.20
C THR A 490 -1.74 4.49 0.31
N THR A 491 -1.77 3.35 1.01
CA THR A 491 -1.68 3.32 2.48
C THR A 491 -0.29 3.04 3.01
N GLY A 492 0.63 2.59 2.15
CA GLY A 492 1.97 2.15 2.51
C GLY A 492 2.01 0.79 3.20
N SER A 493 0.87 0.12 3.37
CA SER A 493 0.77 -1.17 4.07
C SER A 493 1.51 -2.26 3.30
N VAL A 494 2.29 -3.10 3.99
CA VAL A 494 3.13 -4.14 3.38
C VAL A 494 2.70 -5.53 3.81
N ARG A 495 2.49 -6.43 2.86
CA ARG A 495 2.12 -7.83 3.08
C ARG A 495 3.16 -8.76 2.48
N LEU A 496 3.77 -9.61 3.30
CA LEU A 496 4.78 -10.57 2.83
C LEU A 496 4.11 -11.87 2.37
N ALA A 497 4.32 -12.24 1.11
CA ALA A 497 3.65 -13.37 0.46
C ALA A 497 4.59 -14.03 -0.60
N PRO A 498 5.72 -14.61 -0.18
CA PRO A 498 6.68 -15.22 -1.08
C PRO A 498 6.07 -16.46 -1.74
N SER A 499 6.23 -16.54 -3.06
CA SER A 499 5.87 -17.71 -3.85
C SER A 499 6.66 -18.96 -3.43
N GLN A 500 6.10 -20.15 -3.70
CA GLN A 500 6.73 -21.42 -3.28
C GLN A 500 8.02 -21.70 -4.09
N GLU A 501 8.04 -21.27 -5.34
CA GLU A 501 9.11 -21.42 -6.31
C GLU A 501 10.42 -20.75 -5.83
N LEU A 502 10.28 -19.69 -5.02
CA LEU A 502 11.38 -18.95 -4.43
C LEU A 502 12.30 -19.84 -3.58
N ALA A 503 11.79 -20.94 -3.02
CA ALA A 503 12.56 -21.90 -2.22
C ALA A 503 13.82 -22.39 -2.94
N SER A 504 13.76 -22.53 -4.26
CA SER A 504 14.86 -23.01 -5.10
C SER A 504 16.01 -22.00 -5.24
N LEU A 505 15.72 -20.71 -5.06
CA LEU A 505 16.67 -19.61 -5.17
C LEU A 505 17.24 -19.17 -3.82
N MET A 506 16.65 -19.65 -2.71
CA MET A 506 17.08 -19.24 -1.39
C MET A 506 18.50 -19.74 -1.10
N PRO A 507 19.36 -18.87 -0.58
CA PRO A 507 20.68 -19.28 -0.14
C PRO A 507 20.50 -20.21 1.06
N THR A 508 21.09 -21.39 0.91
CA THR A 508 21.32 -22.27 2.04
C THR A 508 22.50 -21.68 2.79
N ASP A 509 22.27 -20.96 3.87
CA ASP A 509 23.33 -20.55 4.80
C ASP A 509 23.57 -21.66 5.84
N ALA A 510 24.40 -21.40 6.86
CA ALA A 510 24.68 -22.37 7.93
C ALA A 510 23.43 -22.81 8.72
N GLY A 511 22.35 -22.00 8.71
CA GLY A 511 21.09 -22.27 9.40
C GLY A 511 20.30 -23.44 8.81
N ALA A 512 19.53 -24.16 9.65
CA ALA A 512 18.86 -25.42 9.25
C ALA A 512 17.88 -25.25 8.08
N ARG A 513 17.36 -24.03 7.91
CA ARG A 513 16.49 -23.60 6.82
C ARG A 513 17.23 -22.62 5.92
N ALA A 514 16.94 -22.65 4.62
CA ALA A 514 17.38 -21.60 3.72
C ALA A 514 16.57 -20.35 4.04
N ALA A 515 17.22 -19.20 4.01
CA ALA A 515 16.63 -17.94 4.40
C ALA A 515 17.06 -16.84 3.44
N LEU A 516 16.11 -16.03 3.02
CA LEU A 516 16.32 -14.84 2.21
C LEU A 516 15.96 -13.62 3.03
N THR A 517 16.81 -12.60 3.06
CA THR A 517 16.50 -11.31 3.69
C THR A 517 16.63 -10.15 2.69
N VAL A 518 15.59 -9.34 2.64
CA VAL A 518 15.48 -8.12 1.85
C VAL A 518 15.30 -6.93 2.78
N SER A 519 16.10 -5.88 2.60
CA SER A 519 15.88 -4.57 3.22
C SER A 519 15.21 -3.64 2.20
N CYS A 520 14.10 -3.02 2.58
CA CYS A 520 13.39 -2.05 1.76
C CYS A 520 13.33 -0.70 2.47
N THR A 521 13.87 0.34 1.84
CA THR A 521 13.61 1.73 2.23
C THR A 521 12.29 2.15 1.60
N ILE A 522 11.27 2.36 2.42
CA ILE A 522 9.96 2.84 1.99
C ILE A 522 9.92 4.35 2.10
N TYR A 523 9.37 5.00 1.08
CA TYR A 523 9.21 6.44 1.01
C TYR A 523 7.72 6.79 1.03
N GLY A 524 7.33 7.64 1.99
CA GLY A 524 6.04 8.31 2.02
C GLY A 524 6.17 9.64 1.29
N LEU A 525 5.50 9.74 0.14
CA LEU A 525 5.56 10.90 -0.74
C LEU A 525 4.35 11.80 -0.50
N TYR A 526 4.63 13.07 -0.20
CA TYR A 526 3.63 14.12 -0.25
C TYR A 526 3.70 14.77 -1.62
N GLN A 527 2.72 14.48 -2.46
CA GLN A 527 2.56 15.17 -3.73
C GLN A 527 1.61 16.31 -3.48
N PHE A 528 2.19 17.47 -3.25
CA PHE A 528 1.41 18.67 -3.11
C PHE A 528 1.14 19.24 -4.48
N PRO A 529 -0.12 19.20 -4.89
CA PRO A 529 -0.40 19.81 -6.14
C PRO A 529 -0.19 21.33 -5.95
N PRO A 530 0.49 22.03 -6.88
CA PRO A 530 0.88 21.66 -8.25
C PRO A 530 1.82 20.54 -8.64
N PHE A 531 2.94 20.63 -7.96
CA PHE A 531 4.32 20.46 -8.40
C PHE A 531 5.18 20.87 -7.19
N GLY A 532 4.55 21.11 -6.03
CA GLY A 532 5.27 21.19 -4.79
C GLY A 532 5.65 19.76 -4.51
N ASP A 533 6.95 19.48 -4.54
CA ASP A 533 7.45 18.44 -3.69
C ASP A 533 6.92 18.73 -2.28
N GLY A 534 6.37 17.72 -1.62
CA GLY A 534 6.20 17.77 -0.18
C GLY A 534 7.44 17.22 0.50
N PRO A 535 7.45 17.13 1.83
CA PRO A 535 8.49 16.37 2.49
C PRO A 535 8.45 14.92 2.00
N VAL A 536 9.61 14.29 1.92
CA VAL A 536 9.73 12.85 1.75
C VAL A 536 10.00 12.27 3.11
N LEU A 537 9.11 11.39 3.55
CA LEU A 537 9.36 10.58 4.74
C LEU A 537 9.94 9.26 4.30
N GLN A 538 10.82 8.69 5.11
CA GLN A 538 11.39 7.38 4.81
C GLN A 538 11.47 6.50 6.06
N GLU A 539 11.36 5.20 5.86
CA GLU A 539 11.57 4.19 6.89
C GLU A 539 12.15 2.92 6.26
N VAL A 540 13.08 2.25 6.95
CA VAL A 540 13.64 0.98 6.47
C VAL A 540 12.92 -0.18 7.13
N ILE A 541 12.34 -1.06 6.32
CA ILE A 541 11.76 -2.33 6.78
C ILE A 541 12.62 -3.50 6.30
N TYR A 542 12.63 -4.57 7.10
CA TYR A 542 13.31 -5.81 6.75
C TYR A 542 12.28 -6.91 6.54
N LEU A 543 12.34 -7.56 5.38
CA LEU A 543 11.47 -8.63 4.95
C LEU A 543 12.31 -9.90 4.82
N GLY A 544 11.83 -11.02 5.34
CA GLY A 544 12.56 -12.28 5.34
C GLY A 544 11.67 -13.44 4.94
N ALA A 545 12.17 -14.34 4.11
CA ALA A 545 11.47 -15.58 3.83
C ALA A 545 12.37 -16.78 4.13
N THR A 546 11.76 -17.85 4.63
CA THR A 546 12.42 -19.13 4.86
C THR A 546 11.78 -20.19 4.00
N ASP A 547 12.52 -21.23 3.63
CA ASP A 547 11.94 -22.37 2.92
C ASP A 547 11.29 -23.35 3.89
N ASP A 548 10.46 -24.28 3.43
CA ASP A 548 9.75 -25.23 4.29
C ASP A 548 10.55 -26.50 4.62
N THR A 549 11.82 -26.61 4.20
CA THR A 549 12.66 -27.79 4.48
C THR A 549 13.62 -27.54 5.63
N CYS A 550 13.52 -28.35 6.69
CA CYS A 550 14.48 -28.35 7.79
C CYS A 550 15.46 -29.52 7.70
N PHE A 551 16.63 -29.35 8.31
CA PHE A 551 17.61 -30.41 8.50
C PHE A 551 17.88 -30.62 9.99
N VAL A 552 17.27 -31.66 10.54
CA VAL A 552 17.33 -31.94 11.97
C VAL A 552 18.53 -32.87 12.25
N PRO A 553 19.47 -32.47 13.11
CA PRO A 553 20.56 -33.35 13.51
C PRO A 553 20.03 -34.56 14.29
N LYS A 554 20.59 -35.72 14.00
CA LYS A 554 20.36 -36.99 14.69
C LYS A 554 21.71 -37.60 15.03
N THR A 555 21.88 -38.02 16.26
CA THR A 555 23.08 -38.69 16.75
C THR A 555 22.75 -40.15 17.03
N GLY A 556 23.54 -41.06 16.47
CA GLY A 556 23.29 -42.49 16.63
C GLY A 556 23.99 -43.33 15.57
N ASN A 557 23.70 -44.63 15.60
CA ASN A 557 24.06 -45.56 14.55
C ASN A 557 22.82 -45.82 13.71
N TYR A 558 22.86 -45.41 12.44
CA TYR A 558 21.75 -45.57 11.51
C TYR A 558 22.21 -46.35 10.28
N TYR A 559 21.31 -47.15 9.73
CA TYR A 559 21.50 -47.89 8.49
C TYR A 559 20.66 -47.22 7.41
N PHE A 560 21.26 -46.93 6.26
CA PHE A 560 20.63 -46.14 5.21
C PHE A 560 20.60 -46.88 3.88
N LEU A 561 19.49 -46.74 3.16
CA LEU A 561 19.32 -47.24 1.81
C LEU A 561 20.02 -46.30 0.83
N GLU A 562 20.86 -46.88 -0.03
CA GLU A 562 21.49 -46.24 -1.19
C GLU A 562 22.26 -44.96 -0.85
N GLN A 563 23.60 -45.08 -0.84
CA GLN A 563 24.51 -44.01 -0.49
C GLN A 563 25.11 -43.37 -1.74
N ARG A 564 24.89 -42.07 -1.91
CA ARG A 564 25.57 -41.27 -2.94
C ARG A 564 26.64 -40.41 -2.28
N SER A 565 27.91 -40.67 -2.62
CA SER A 565 29.03 -39.83 -2.19
C SER A 565 29.15 -38.61 -3.09
N LEU A 566 29.30 -37.43 -2.47
CA LEU A 566 29.57 -36.17 -3.14
C LEU A 566 30.82 -35.52 -2.54
N THR A 567 31.65 -34.96 -3.41
CA THR A 567 32.79 -34.13 -3.01
C THR A 567 32.35 -32.68 -3.00
N VAL A 568 31.99 -32.16 -1.83
CA VAL A 568 31.49 -30.78 -1.65
C VAL A 568 32.18 -30.14 -0.44
N SER A 569 32.46 -28.85 -0.51
CA SER A 569 33.11 -28.12 0.58
C SER A 569 32.09 -27.67 1.62
N GLY A 570 31.99 -28.44 2.70
CA GLY A 570 31.29 -28.06 3.92
C GLY A 570 29.82 -28.47 4.02
N PRO A 571 29.21 -28.26 5.21
CA PRO A 571 27.85 -28.66 5.52
C PRO A 571 26.80 -27.98 4.64
N THR A 572 27.05 -26.73 4.29
CA THR A 572 26.16 -25.90 3.52
C THR A 572 25.89 -26.48 2.15
N GLN A 573 26.95 -26.79 1.39
CA GLN A 573 26.80 -27.38 0.04
C GLN A 573 26.17 -28.76 0.08
N CYS A 574 26.53 -29.60 1.06
CA CYS A 574 25.92 -30.92 1.24
C CYS A 574 24.39 -30.82 1.45
N ARG A 575 23.97 -29.85 2.27
CA ARG A 575 22.56 -29.52 2.48
C ARG A 575 21.88 -29.01 1.21
N THR A 576 22.54 -28.14 0.44
CA THR A 576 22.03 -27.65 -0.86
C THR A 576 21.79 -28.79 -1.83
N GLU A 577 22.75 -29.71 -1.97
CA GLU A 577 22.63 -30.85 -2.88
C GLU A 577 21.54 -31.82 -2.42
N CYS A 578 21.42 -32.07 -1.11
CA CYS A 578 20.30 -32.85 -0.59
C CYS A 578 18.93 -32.19 -0.82
N ARG A 579 18.85 -30.85 -0.78
CA ARG A 579 17.59 -30.13 -1.07
C ARG A 579 17.17 -30.29 -2.52
N LYS A 580 18.12 -30.18 -3.46
CA LYS A 580 17.89 -30.35 -4.90
C LYS A 580 17.49 -31.78 -5.27
N ASP A 581 18.07 -32.77 -4.60
CA ASP A 581 17.75 -34.18 -4.84
C ASP A 581 16.43 -34.55 -4.15
N SER A 582 15.36 -34.73 -4.93
CA SER A 582 14.03 -35.10 -4.41
C SER A 582 14.01 -36.47 -3.71
N THR A 583 15.02 -37.32 -3.93
CA THR A 583 15.16 -38.62 -3.27
C THR A 583 15.96 -38.56 -1.97
N CYS A 584 16.68 -37.48 -1.71
CA CYS A 584 17.49 -37.34 -0.50
C CYS A 584 16.59 -37.11 0.73
N THR A 585 16.66 -38.03 1.70
CA THR A 585 15.97 -37.93 3.00
C THR A 585 16.93 -37.70 4.17
N TYR A 586 18.22 -38.04 4.02
CA TYR A 586 19.25 -37.75 5.02
C TYR A 586 20.56 -37.36 4.34
N TYR A 587 21.39 -36.60 5.05
CA TYR A 587 22.79 -36.44 4.68
C TYR A 587 23.74 -36.62 5.88
N SER A 588 24.98 -36.99 5.63
CA SER A 588 26.05 -37.01 6.64
C SER A 588 27.32 -36.34 6.10
N LEU A 589 28.13 -35.82 7.01
CA LEU A 589 29.44 -35.25 6.71
C LEU A 589 30.49 -36.10 7.43
N LEU A 590 31.29 -36.82 6.65
CA LEU A 590 32.39 -37.62 7.19
C LEU A 590 33.67 -36.81 7.33
N SER A 591 33.82 -35.76 6.52
CA SER A 591 34.91 -34.79 6.59
C SER A 591 34.39 -33.41 6.14
N SER A 592 35.26 -32.40 6.13
CA SER A 592 34.93 -31.08 5.56
C SER A 592 34.66 -31.12 4.04
N THR A 593 35.01 -32.21 3.35
CA THR A 593 34.90 -32.35 1.89
C THR A 593 34.07 -33.54 1.42
N SER A 594 33.74 -34.47 2.31
CA SER A 594 33.00 -35.71 1.99
C SER A 594 31.58 -35.65 2.54
N CYS A 595 30.63 -35.49 1.63
CA CYS A 595 29.20 -35.50 1.89
C CYS A 595 28.58 -36.81 1.39
N TYR A 596 27.67 -37.38 2.16
CA TYR A 596 26.88 -38.52 1.73
C TYR A 596 25.41 -38.20 1.79
N LEU A 597 24.71 -38.47 0.70
CA LEU A 597 23.26 -38.38 0.59
C LEU A 597 22.66 -39.77 0.67
N TYR A 598 21.54 -39.90 1.38
CA TYR A 598 20.85 -41.16 1.60
C TYR A 598 19.38 -41.04 1.20
N LYS A 599 18.82 -42.13 0.64
CA LYS A 599 17.42 -42.16 0.19
C LYS A 599 16.41 -42.56 1.26
N GLY A 600 16.82 -43.33 2.27
CA GLY A 600 15.92 -43.72 3.37
C GLY A 600 16.62 -44.47 4.49
N LEU A 601 15.89 -44.74 5.58
CA LEU A 601 16.36 -45.60 6.67
C LEU A 601 16.11 -47.07 6.35
N CYS A 602 17.03 -47.93 6.77
CA CYS A 602 16.88 -49.37 6.77
C CYS A 602 16.44 -49.88 8.15
N PRO A 603 15.65 -50.97 8.21
CA PRO A 603 15.19 -51.53 9.48
C PRO A 603 16.34 -52.14 10.29
N ASP A 604 17.35 -52.71 9.64
CA ASP A 604 18.49 -53.35 10.28
C ASP A 604 19.78 -53.33 9.43
N ALA A 605 20.88 -53.78 10.04
CA ALA A 605 22.20 -53.90 9.41
C ALA A 605 22.28 -54.96 8.30
N GLY A 606 21.34 -55.90 8.28
CA GLY A 606 21.36 -57.06 7.39
C GLY A 606 20.64 -56.82 6.06
N THR A 607 19.90 -55.72 5.95
CA THR A 607 19.13 -55.39 4.74
C THR A 607 20.08 -55.12 3.55
N PRO A 608 19.98 -55.86 2.43
CA PRO A 608 20.84 -55.65 1.27
C PRO A 608 20.75 -54.22 0.71
N GLY A 609 21.90 -53.63 0.37
CA GLY A 609 21.97 -52.25 -0.14
C GLY A 609 21.97 -51.16 0.94
N CYS A 610 22.03 -51.56 2.22
CA CYS A 610 22.12 -50.64 3.34
C CYS A 610 23.57 -50.40 3.76
N SER A 611 23.93 -49.15 4.03
CA SER A 611 25.21 -48.76 4.60
C SER A 611 25.04 -48.15 5.98
N GLN A 612 25.98 -48.44 6.87
CA GLN A 612 25.99 -47.85 8.20
C GLN A 612 26.60 -46.45 8.13
N ALA A 613 25.95 -45.48 8.77
CA ALA A 613 26.58 -44.22 9.14
C ALA A 613 26.57 -44.07 10.66
N SER A 614 27.74 -43.80 11.23
CA SER A 614 27.92 -43.48 12.63
C SER A 614 28.22 -41.99 12.78
N GLY A 615 27.66 -41.36 13.81
CA GLY A 615 27.88 -39.94 14.13
C GLY A 615 26.67 -39.05 13.87
N SER A 616 26.91 -37.81 13.46
CA SER A 616 25.86 -36.82 13.20
C SER A 616 25.33 -36.96 11.78
N VAL A 617 24.08 -37.41 11.66
CA VAL A 617 23.33 -37.44 10.40
C VAL A 617 22.23 -36.38 10.46
N PHE A 618 21.88 -35.77 9.34
CA PHE A 618 20.89 -34.71 9.27
C PHE A 618 19.67 -35.22 8.51
N ALA A 619 18.54 -35.34 9.19
CA ALA A 619 17.28 -35.75 8.61
C ALA A 619 16.63 -34.57 7.88
N ARG A 620 16.30 -34.74 6.60
CA ARG A 620 15.52 -33.79 5.83
C ARG A 620 14.05 -33.93 6.22
N VAL A 621 13.46 -32.85 6.70
CA VAL A 621 12.03 -32.80 7.06
C VAL A 621 11.34 -31.78 6.16
N LEU A 622 10.41 -32.26 5.32
CA LEU A 622 9.57 -31.42 4.46
C LEU A 622 8.39 -30.84 5.25
N GLY A 623 7.87 -29.68 4.82
CA GLY A 623 6.73 -29.01 5.46
C GLY A 623 7.02 -28.56 6.89
N CYS A 624 8.28 -28.29 7.20
CA CYS A 624 8.81 -27.86 8.49
C CYS A 624 8.68 -26.34 8.70
N ALA A 625 7.58 -25.76 8.22
CA ALA A 625 7.27 -24.35 8.40
C ALA A 625 6.60 -24.11 9.75
N GLU A 626 6.82 -22.94 10.34
CA GLU A 626 6.22 -22.56 11.62
C GLU A 626 4.68 -22.65 11.57
N ARG A 627 4.07 -22.29 10.43
CA ARG A 627 2.61 -22.29 10.25
C ARG A 627 2.01 -23.65 9.86
N THR A 628 2.82 -24.63 9.46
CA THR A 628 2.35 -25.97 9.03
C THR A 628 2.70 -27.08 10.00
N THR A 629 3.48 -26.78 11.03
CA THR A 629 3.92 -27.75 12.02
C THR A 629 3.33 -27.50 13.39
N CYS A 630 3.52 -28.49 14.25
CA CYS A 630 3.18 -28.39 15.66
C CYS A 630 4.44 -28.56 16.50
N ILE A 631 4.47 -27.90 17.64
CA ILE A 631 5.51 -27.99 18.65
C ILE A 631 5.02 -28.96 19.72
N GLN A 632 5.78 -30.01 19.96
CA GLN A 632 5.57 -30.91 21.09
C GLN A 632 6.32 -30.35 22.29
N LEU A 633 5.57 -29.95 23.32
CA LEU A 633 6.10 -29.55 24.62
C LEU A 633 6.11 -30.74 25.59
N SER A 634 7.22 -30.92 26.31
CA SER A 634 7.38 -31.84 27.41
C SER A 634 7.80 -31.06 28.65
N LEU A 635 6.87 -30.91 29.59
CA LEU A 635 7.01 -30.11 30.80
C LEU A 635 6.76 -30.98 32.03
N SER A 636 7.28 -30.59 33.20
CA SER A 636 6.99 -31.29 34.46
C SER A 636 5.50 -31.34 34.79
N LYS A 637 4.74 -30.32 34.41
CA LYS A 637 3.27 -30.34 34.49
C LYS A 637 2.70 -30.97 33.23
N HIS A 638 2.36 -32.27 33.32
CA HIS A 638 1.89 -33.06 32.18
C HIS A 638 0.66 -32.48 31.47
N PHE A 639 -0.24 -31.80 32.16
CA PHE A 639 -1.43 -31.20 31.53
C PHE A 639 -1.10 -30.00 30.62
N LEU A 640 0.04 -29.33 30.83
CA LEU A 640 0.58 -28.29 29.93
C LEU A 640 1.46 -28.89 28.83
N SER A 641 1.93 -30.11 29.01
CA SER A 641 2.66 -30.86 27.98
C SER A 641 1.70 -31.30 26.88
N GLY A 642 2.17 -31.35 25.65
CA GLY A 642 1.34 -31.76 24.53
C GLY A 642 1.78 -31.14 23.23
N ARG A 643 0.95 -31.33 22.20
CA ARG A 643 1.20 -30.83 20.86
C ARG A 643 0.46 -29.51 20.66
N TYR A 644 1.21 -28.45 20.38
CA TYR A 644 0.75 -27.10 20.10
C TYR A 644 0.88 -26.85 18.61
N CYS A 645 -0.24 -26.74 17.90
CA CYS A 645 -0.25 -26.53 16.45
C CYS A 645 -0.52 -25.06 16.12
N TYR A 646 0.05 -24.55 15.04
CA TYR A 646 -0.20 -23.17 14.62
C TYR A 646 -1.70 -22.91 14.45
N TYR A 647 -2.16 -21.77 14.97
CA TYR A 647 -3.55 -21.35 14.98
C TYR A 647 -3.73 -19.94 14.38
N GLY A 648 -2.80 -19.02 14.62
CA GLY A 648 -2.88 -17.64 14.12
C GLY A 648 -1.68 -16.79 14.53
N GLU A 649 -1.83 -15.47 14.47
CA GLU A 649 -0.85 -14.48 14.90
C GLU A 649 -1.49 -13.58 15.97
N ASN A 650 -0.69 -13.00 16.85
CA ASN A 650 -1.15 -12.03 17.85
C ASN A 650 -0.62 -10.61 17.55
N ASN A 651 -0.97 -9.65 18.39
CA ASN A 651 -0.54 -8.25 18.23
C ASN A 651 0.97 -8.03 18.46
N TYR A 652 1.66 -9.05 18.96
CA TYR A 652 3.07 -9.00 19.26
C TYR A 652 3.87 -9.54 18.06
N ARG A 653 5.10 -9.04 17.87
CA ARG A 653 5.84 -9.11 16.60
C ARG A 653 6.07 -10.55 16.12
N GLY A 654 5.59 -10.89 14.92
CA GLY A 654 5.67 -12.26 14.40
C GLY A 654 5.19 -13.27 15.43
N GLY A 655 4.22 -12.86 16.26
CA GLY A 655 3.79 -13.59 17.44
C GLY A 655 2.87 -14.71 16.99
N LEU A 656 3.50 -15.73 16.42
CA LEU A 656 2.88 -16.99 16.10
C LEU A 656 2.17 -17.50 17.35
N VAL A 657 0.92 -17.88 17.16
CA VAL A 657 0.06 -18.43 18.18
C VAL A 657 -0.11 -19.89 17.86
N PHE A 658 0.21 -20.73 18.82
CA PHE A 658 -0.03 -22.16 18.74
C PHE A 658 -1.09 -22.55 19.76
N LEU A 659 -1.98 -23.44 19.37
CA LEU A 659 -3.02 -24.01 20.23
C LEU A 659 -2.69 -25.46 20.51
N LYS A 660 -2.66 -25.81 21.80
CA LYS A 660 -2.90 -27.17 22.23
C LYS A 660 -4.39 -27.37 22.36
N GLU A 661 -4.98 -28.21 21.53
CA GLU A 661 -6.38 -28.62 21.65
C GLU A 661 -6.50 -29.72 22.71
N GLY A 662 -7.26 -29.44 23.76
CA GLY A 662 -7.68 -30.41 24.77
C GLY A 662 -9.03 -31.06 24.43
N ILE A 663 -9.42 -32.09 25.18
CA ILE A 663 -10.77 -32.65 25.07
C ILE A 663 -11.78 -31.64 25.61
N THR A 664 -11.37 -30.88 26.63
CA THR A 664 -12.15 -29.79 27.22
C THR A 664 -11.40 -28.46 27.08
N SER A 665 -12.11 -27.34 27.24
CA SER A 665 -11.50 -26.00 27.29
C SER A 665 -10.46 -25.85 28.41
N PHE A 666 -10.56 -26.65 29.48
CA PHE A 666 -9.60 -26.66 30.59
C PHE A 666 -8.27 -27.34 30.24
N GLU A 667 -8.26 -28.17 29.20
CA GLU A 667 -7.08 -28.86 28.71
C GLU A 667 -6.45 -28.17 27.50
N SER A 668 -7.10 -27.13 26.99
CA SER A 668 -6.61 -26.31 25.89
C SER A 668 -5.72 -25.19 26.41
N PHE A 669 -4.65 -24.88 25.68
CA PHE A 669 -3.69 -23.83 26.05
C PHE A 669 -3.16 -23.12 24.81
N TRP A 670 -3.08 -21.80 24.89
CA TRP A 670 -2.37 -20.97 23.93
C TRP A 670 -0.89 -20.94 24.27
N LEU A 671 -0.04 -21.10 23.26
CA LEU A 671 1.39 -20.79 23.32
C LEU A 671 1.63 -19.59 22.41
N HIS A 672 2.03 -18.47 22.97
CA HIS A 672 2.30 -17.25 22.20
C HIS A 672 3.35 -16.37 22.86
N ARG A 673 3.85 -15.38 22.12
CA ARG A 673 4.75 -14.36 22.67
C ARG A 673 3.99 -13.39 23.58
N LYS A 674 4.57 -13.08 24.74
CA LYS A 674 4.00 -12.11 25.71
C LYS A 674 4.53 -10.70 25.53
N SER A 675 5.82 -10.58 25.25
CA SER A 675 6.51 -9.29 25.11
C SER A 675 6.98 -9.05 23.70
N ARG A 676 7.34 -7.80 23.47
CA ARG A 676 8.16 -7.36 22.35
C ARG A 676 9.54 -8.02 22.38
N ASP A 677 10.11 -8.21 23.56
CA ASP A 677 11.40 -8.88 23.73
C ASP A 677 11.26 -10.36 23.29
N PHE A 678 12.06 -10.78 22.32
CA PHE A 678 11.94 -12.04 21.57
C PHE A 678 11.95 -13.32 22.42
N ASP A 679 12.29 -13.17 23.69
CA ASP A 679 12.76 -14.25 24.55
C ASP A 679 11.65 -14.79 25.46
N VAL A 680 10.46 -14.15 25.48
CA VAL A 680 9.40 -14.47 26.44
C VAL A 680 8.16 -15.03 25.76
N TRP A 681 7.99 -16.34 25.89
CA TRP A 681 6.79 -17.06 25.50
C TRP A 681 5.94 -17.37 26.72
N VAL A 682 4.63 -17.45 26.54
CA VAL A 682 3.69 -17.81 27.59
C VAL A 682 2.78 -18.93 27.16
N LEU A 683 2.43 -19.75 28.15
CA LEU A 683 1.31 -20.67 28.08
C LEU A 683 0.13 -20.03 28.80
N GLN A 684 -0.91 -19.70 28.05
CA GLN A 684 -2.09 -19.00 28.56
C GLN A 684 -3.33 -19.87 28.39
N LYS A 685 -4.18 -19.91 29.42
CA LYS A 685 -5.45 -20.63 29.37
C LYS A 685 -6.44 -19.87 28.47
N PRO A 686 -7.27 -20.56 27.65
CA PRO A 686 -8.32 -19.89 26.91
C PRO A 686 -9.36 -19.25 27.83
N ALA A 687 -9.87 -18.09 27.45
CA ALA A 687 -10.94 -17.38 28.16
C ALA A 687 -12.01 -16.84 27.20
N GLN A 688 -13.19 -16.51 27.74
CA GLN A 688 -14.31 -15.98 26.93
C GLN A 688 -13.99 -14.63 26.27
N GLY A 689 -13.02 -13.86 26.78
CA GLY A 689 -12.57 -12.60 26.19
C GLY A 689 -11.49 -12.77 25.12
N ASP A 690 -11.10 -14.01 24.79
CA ASP A 690 -10.16 -14.24 23.70
C ASP A 690 -10.87 -13.96 22.36
N PHE A 691 -10.28 -13.10 21.54
CA PHE A 691 -10.85 -12.69 20.27
C PHE A 691 -9.96 -13.17 19.13
N TYR A 692 -10.57 -13.75 18.10
CA TYR A 692 -9.91 -14.15 16.86
C TYR A 692 -10.55 -13.43 15.68
N ASN A 693 -9.74 -12.67 14.96
CA ASN A 693 -10.11 -12.10 13.68
C ASN A 693 -9.52 -12.96 12.55
N ALA A 694 -10.37 -13.75 11.90
CA ALA A 694 -9.98 -14.65 10.82
C ALA A 694 -9.38 -13.92 9.61
N SER A 695 -9.89 -12.72 9.25
CA SER A 695 -9.42 -12.00 8.06
C SER A 695 -8.03 -11.40 8.24
N ALA A 696 -7.67 -11.05 9.47
CA ALA A 696 -6.35 -10.55 9.83
C ALA A 696 -5.41 -11.64 10.40
N ALA A 697 -5.88 -12.89 10.49
CA ALA A 697 -5.23 -13.98 11.22
C ALA A 697 -4.78 -13.56 12.63
N TYR A 698 -5.58 -12.74 13.32
CA TYR A 698 -5.18 -11.99 14.50
C TYR A 698 -5.87 -12.46 15.79
N MET A 699 -5.13 -12.51 16.90
CA MET A 699 -5.62 -12.94 18.22
C MET A 699 -5.28 -11.99 19.36
N THR A 700 -6.24 -11.84 20.28
CA THR A 700 -6.02 -11.30 21.63
C THR A 700 -6.33 -12.34 22.70
N PHE A 701 -5.59 -12.28 23.79
CA PHE A 701 -5.75 -13.20 24.91
C PHE A 701 -6.13 -12.45 26.19
N SER A 702 -7.06 -13.02 26.93
CA SER A 702 -7.62 -12.48 28.17
C SER A 702 -7.53 -13.47 29.34
N GLY A 703 -7.14 -14.71 29.08
CA GLY A 703 -7.08 -15.76 30.10
C GLY A 703 -5.86 -15.69 31.02
N GLU A 704 -5.80 -16.63 31.95
CA GLU A 704 -4.73 -16.69 32.96
C GLU A 704 -3.42 -17.25 32.36
N GLU A 705 -2.29 -16.60 32.66
CA GLU A 705 -0.96 -17.11 32.33
C GLU A 705 -0.59 -18.27 33.27
N MET A 706 -0.33 -19.44 32.70
CA MET A 706 0.01 -20.65 33.44
C MET A 706 1.51 -20.84 33.60
N ALA A 707 2.27 -20.45 32.57
CA ALA A 707 3.73 -20.54 32.57
C ALA A 707 4.33 -19.49 31.64
N THR A 708 5.55 -19.07 31.97
CA THR A 708 6.40 -18.22 31.14
C THR A 708 7.67 -18.99 30.80
N ILE A 709 8.04 -19.01 29.52
CA ILE A 709 9.26 -19.60 29.00
C ILE A 709 10.17 -18.43 28.65
N ASN A 710 11.26 -18.26 29.40
CA ASN A 710 12.25 -17.23 29.13
C ASN A 710 13.49 -17.89 28.54
N SER A 711 13.55 -17.96 27.21
CA SER A 711 14.60 -18.70 26.52
C SER A 711 15.90 -17.92 26.37
N GLY A 712 15.85 -16.58 26.41
CA GLY A 712 16.97 -15.70 26.04
C GLY A 712 17.39 -15.80 24.55
N ILE A 713 16.64 -16.58 23.77
CA ILE A 713 16.82 -16.89 22.35
C ILE A 713 15.43 -17.12 21.71
N ASP A 714 15.34 -17.11 20.38
CA ASP A 714 14.05 -17.34 19.70
C ASP A 714 13.66 -18.83 19.76
N LEU A 715 12.76 -19.16 20.71
CA LEU A 715 12.21 -20.49 20.95
C LEU A 715 11.85 -21.23 19.66
N ILE A 716 11.16 -20.53 18.75
CA ILE A 716 10.65 -21.11 17.52
C ILE A 716 11.82 -21.40 16.59
N ALA A 717 12.65 -20.40 16.33
CA ALA A 717 13.81 -20.57 15.47
C ALA A 717 14.71 -21.73 15.95
N ASP A 718 14.95 -21.85 17.25
CA ASP A 718 15.76 -22.94 17.81
C ASP A 718 15.11 -24.31 17.70
N VAL A 719 13.81 -24.42 18.00
CA VAL A 719 13.08 -25.69 17.85
C VAL A 719 13.10 -26.14 16.39
N PHE A 720 12.95 -25.23 15.43
CA PHE A 720 13.04 -25.55 13.99
C PHE A 720 14.47 -25.80 13.51
N ASN A 721 15.46 -25.14 14.10
CA ASN A 721 16.87 -25.30 13.71
C ASN A 721 17.50 -26.57 14.27
N GLN A 722 17.19 -26.92 15.50
CA GLN A 722 17.80 -28.03 16.22
C GLN A 722 16.91 -29.28 16.18
N GLY A 723 15.63 -29.12 15.83
CA GLY A 723 14.58 -30.15 15.92
C GLY A 723 14.20 -30.53 17.35
N THR A 724 15.05 -30.19 18.32
CA THR A 724 14.90 -30.38 19.75
C THR A 724 15.50 -29.18 20.47
N ALA A 725 14.82 -28.57 21.43
CA ALA A 725 15.44 -27.55 22.27
C ALA A 725 14.92 -27.61 23.70
N THR A 726 15.78 -27.31 24.68
CA THR A 726 15.48 -27.38 26.11
C THR A 726 15.59 -25.99 26.72
N PHE A 727 14.56 -25.54 27.43
CA PHE A 727 14.49 -24.17 27.95
C PHE A 727 14.05 -24.13 29.41
N PRO A 728 14.46 -23.09 30.17
CA PRO A 728 13.93 -22.84 31.50
C PRO A 728 12.51 -22.27 31.41
N ILE A 729 11.65 -22.78 32.29
CA ILE A 729 10.23 -22.46 32.36
C ILE A 729 9.89 -22.06 33.78
N THR A 730 9.28 -20.89 33.94
CA THR A 730 8.79 -20.38 35.21
C THR A 730 7.27 -20.51 35.24
N TYR A 731 6.74 -21.34 36.13
CA TYR A 731 5.30 -21.43 36.34
C TYR A 731 4.77 -20.22 37.12
N SER A 732 3.49 -19.90 36.99
CA SER A 732 2.84 -18.77 37.70
C SER A 732 2.97 -18.85 39.24
N ALA A 733 3.22 -20.03 39.79
CA ALA A 733 3.52 -20.26 41.21
C ALA A 733 4.98 -20.01 41.62
N GLY A 734 5.85 -19.54 40.70
CA GLY A 734 7.27 -19.23 40.96
C GLY A 734 8.24 -20.41 40.82
N GLU A 735 7.77 -21.59 40.43
CA GLU A 735 8.61 -22.78 40.26
C GLU A 735 9.36 -22.75 38.91
N LEU A 736 10.69 -22.90 38.94
CA LEU A 736 11.55 -22.96 37.76
C LEU A 736 11.85 -24.42 37.39
N VAL A 737 11.52 -24.84 36.17
CA VAL A 737 11.74 -26.20 35.68
C VAL A 737 12.25 -26.19 34.23
N LEU A 738 13.02 -27.19 33.82
CA LEU A 738 13.42 -27.39 32.43
C LEU A 738 12.31 -28.11 31.64
N GLY A 739 12.06 -27.67 30.40
CA GLY A 739 11.16 -28.37 29.47
C GLY A 739 11.82 -28.62 28.12
N ASP A 740 11.44 -29.72 27.48
CA ASP A 740 11.94 -30.12 26.15
C ASP A 740 10.89 -29.87 25.06
N PHE A 741 11.36 -29.42 23.89
CA PHE A 741 10.54 -28.95 22.78
C PHE A 741 10.96 -29.67 21.49
N TYR A 742 10.01 -30.18 20.71
CA TYR A 742 10.31 -30.90 19.46
C TYR A 742 9.32 -30.57 18.33
N VAL A 743 9.76 -30.57 17.08
CA VAL A 743 8.87 -30.36 15.91
C VAL A 743 8.13 -31.65 15.54
N LYS A 744 6.82 -31.56 15.27
CA LYS A 744 5.99 -32.62 14.66
C LYS A 744 5.20 -32.07 13.47
N GLN A 745 5.07 -32.86 12.41
CA GLN A 745 4.19 -32.53 11.29
C GLN A 745 2.71 -32.52 11.74
N LYS A 746 1.93 -31.59 11.19
CA LYS A 746 0.47 -31.56 11.39
C LYS A 746 -0.16 -32.78 10.70
N PRO A 747 -1.09 -33.51 11.33
CA PRO A 747 -1.80 -34.60 10.66
C PRO A 747 -2.56 -34.08 9.44
N THR A 748 -2.37 -34.71 8.29
CA THR A 748 -3.17 -34.46 7.08
C THR A 748 -4.56 -35.07 7.26
N GLY A 749 -5.60 -34.25 7.52
CA GLY A 749 -7.01 -34.72 7.48
C GLY A 749 -8.01 -34.22 8.53
N ALA A 750 -7.75 -33.19 9.33
CA ALA A 750 -8.74 -32.67 10.31
C ALA A 750 -9.54 -31.47 9.75
N PRO A 751 -10.90 -31.42 9.91
CA PRO A 751 -11.68 -30.26 9.52
C PRO A 751 -11.41 -29.06 10.45
N GLN A 752 -11.12 -27.90 9.86
CA GLN A 752 -11.08 -26.61 10.56
C GLN A 752 -12.47 -25.99 10.57
N GLU A 753 -13.24 -26.20 11.65
CA GLU A 753 -14.18 -25.23 12.22
C GLU A 753 -14.91 -25.88 13.40
N ARG A 754 -14.41 -25.67 14.62
CA ARG A 754 -15.24 -25.72 15.82
C ARG A 754 -15.11 -24.36 16.50
N GLN A 755 -16.10 -23.50 16.33
CA GLN A 755 -16.22 -22.32 17.18
C GLN A 755 -16.41 -22.80 18.63
N PHE A 756 -15.65 -22.21 19.55
CA PHE A 756 -15.82 -22.45 20.98
C PHE A 756 -17.14 -21.83 21.44
N VAL A 757 -18.22 -22.62 21.45
CA VAL A 757 -19.45 -22.29 22.17
C VAL A 757 -19.31 -22.89 23.56
N SER A 758 -19.13 -22.06 24.59
CA SER A 758 -19.08 -22.58 25.97
C SER A 758 -20.47 -23.03 26.40
N ALA A 759 -20.61 -24.31 26.76
CA ALA A 759 -21.78 -24.82 27.45
C ALA A 759 -21.87 -24.19 28.85
N THR A 760 -22.81 -23.26 29.03
CA THR A 760 -23.27 -22.82 30.35
C THR A 760 -24.77 -23.05 30.42
N ASP A 761 -25.17 -24.31 30.61
CA ASP A 761 -26.42 -24.65 31.30
C ASP A 761 -26.35 -26.09 31.84
N GLU A 762 -25.74 -26.24 33.01
CA GLU A 762 -25.88 -27.44 33.85
C GLU A 762 -27.29 -27.44 34.48
N SER A 763 -28.32 -27.76 33.68
CA SER A 763 -29.63 -28.12 34.24
C SER A 763 -30.51 -29.02 33.37
N GLN A 764 -30.09 -29.44 32.17
CA GLN A 764 -30.88 -30.36 31.32
C GLN A 764 -30.04 -31.38 30.54
N CYS A 765 -29.39 -32.31 31.23
CA CYS A 765 -28.80 -33.50 30.59
C CYS A 765 -29.03 -34.76 31.43
N LEU A 766 -30.30 -35.08 31.68
CA LEU A 766 -30.77 -36.41 32.11
C LEU A 766 -32.08 -36.73 31.38
N SER A 767 -32.07 -36.94 30.06
CA SER A 767 -33.16 -37.64 29.36
C SER A 767 -32.90 -38.12 27.91
N THR A 768 -31.65 -38.23 27.42
CA THR A 768 -31.40 -38.76 26.05
C THR A 768 -30.15 -39.64 25.94
N ALA A 769 -29.86 -40.45 26.95
CA ALA A 769 -28.76 -41.42 26.95
C ALA A 769 -29.15 -42.85 26.50
N SER A 770 -30.23 -43.04 25.72
CA SER A 770 -30.71 -44.39 25.35
C SER A 770 -30.88 -44.68 23.85
N HIS A 771 -30.39 -43.82 22.93
CA HIS A 771 -30.63 -44.04 21.48
C HIS A 771 -29.42 -44.02 20.54
N TRP A 772 -28.18 -44.05 21.03
CA TRP A 772 -26.97 -44.04 20.15
C TRP A 772 -26.01 -45.22 20.33
N ALA A 773 -26.46 -46.30 20.95
CA ALA A 773 -25.73 -47.57 20.99
C ALA A 773 -26.34 -48.58 20.01
N GLN A 774 -26.30 -48.30 18.70
CA GLN A 774 -26.50 -49.28 17.61
C GLN A 774 -26.39 -48.59 16.24
N ALA A 775 -25.16 -48.34 15.76
CA ALA A 775 -24.84 -48.21 14.33
C ALA A 775 -23.34 -47.93 14.14
N SER A 776 -22.51 -48.97 14.25
CA SER A 776 -21.19 -49.05 13.59
C SER A 776 -20.67 -50.48 13.69
N ALA A 777 -21.39 -51.39 13.02
CA ALA A 777 -20.86 -52.64 12.54
C ALA A 777 -21.41 -52.83 11.13
N VAL A 778 -20.52 -53.17 10.20
CA VAL A 778 -20.76 -53.60 8.81
C VAL A 778 -20.94 -52.49 7.76
N PHE A 779 -19.85 -52.17 7.06
CA PHE A 779 -19.61 -52.31 5.59
C PHE A 779 -18.28 -51.57 5.29
N ALA A 780 -17.17 -52.29 5.19
CA ALA A 780 -16.60 -52.96 3.99
C ALA A 780 -15.70 -52.01 3.18
#